data_AF-A0A285MYV4-F1
#
_entry.id   AF-A0A285MYV4-F1
#
_cell.length_a   1.000
_cell.length_b   1.000
_cell.length_c   1.000
_cell.angle_alpha   90.00
_cell.angle_beta   90.00
_cell.angle_gamma   90.00
#
_symmetry.space_group_name_H-M   'P 1'
#
loop_
_entity.id
_entity.type
_entity.pdbx_description
1 polymer ?
#
loop_
_entity_poly.entity_id
_entity_poly.type
_entity_poly.pdbx_seq_one_letter_code
_entity_poly.pdbx_strand_id
1 'polypeptide(L)'
;MFSPTSENPRGFSVWCVFAKLTAKPCNENIAVSRNNNSDTQKMTIRFKNITPRNYIHLIILTILLLFNSRTGYCHKIDLHIWIAQQVINDLEDDGKLSFILDGKTINIPVDPEIVNAILANKQYYLQGNIGPDAVPGIYSGQMTIHPGSTNGGWGTGDWLAHILESAQTPKEKAFAYGFFGHAASDVFAHTYVNQYSGDCFSLLDDETNVEQRHFLLEGYLSEHMPLMTDYNGTPLGKPYQSTLVDGNPAIPADFLWRTFIENKSARDQFGQNGSPHFGAVYNLYQTLGDIAGEDGPLEKLHLLAEQLLALYFFDLDLSKEELKEINKVRQKFHDLTNGAIDEAQKLEKLAKTSALKIFKNENERINKHLEEAQKILGTLEHFQNEKHKAEQEVLRASEKLKGIEANICRDVTDRICEEIGPCIRVGHPASCKYRRLRGKRPYHKPLVDCENVTSRLCDYSDPVYIVAKETLLAKQKLENAASQQFANSFSDFKEAINVVLTTSEKILEADIVLSQAAVDLLQRFGEHESPVQGIFLAWQKDIKLAMNKYFMANAQSMKNSISEQSAIEPLLDWKSCSFPSIIGIPSEITGGQCTVNSTLKEIKKALKKLEELAVKQDPILREVVKLKNDIEAKIKQALTDEVYEFAKKTTGVDVQRLVKLISKKPTSKILNTEFSTSPSSKSLLLIPDVATRVNAEMHLSNGVFDKDQFNALYNSIVLAKLSLLDAKGLNSIAGFKLYKGNDLASNNIMVRLPKSIDGNHHWLKTPPPFLRQDEQYPKPESYGYSSGFKMWDNVQARNFIFRKLFHGPINPALETPDALGLSNIIPDSYPYNPTKDCPFPNYPGKPKCKYTIWDRIVSFFARIF
;
A
#
# COMPACT_ATOMS: atom_id res chain seq x y z
N MET A 1 6.10 -46.79 -26.88
CA MET A 1 5.90 -46.13 -28.19
C MET A 1 7.03 -45.14 -28.40
N PHE A 2 8.12 -45.60 -29.00
CA PHE A 2 9.26 -44.76 -29.39
C PHE A 2 9.11 -44.39 -30.87
N SER A 3 9.21 -43.10 -31.20
CA SER A 3 9.95 -42.57 -32.35
C SER A 3 9.91 -41.04 -32.32
N PRO A 4 11.06 -40.33 -32.45
CA PRO A 4 11.13 -38.90 -32.70
C PRO A 4 11.25 -38.63 -34.20
N THR A 5 10.35 -37.87 -34.81
CA THR A 5 10.63 -37.15 -36.08
C THR A 5 9.58 -36.08 -36.39
N SER A 6 10.11 -34.90 -36.70
CA SER A 6 9.58 -33.78 -37.50
C SER A 6 8.29 -33.04 -37.11
N GLU A 7 8.54 -31.80 -36.70
CA GLU A 7 7.88 -30.56 -37.12
C GLU A 7 6.46 -30.22 -36.60
N ASN A 8 6.44 -29.20 -35.73
CA ASN A 8 5.34 -28.30 -35.34
C ASN A 8 4.53 -28.66 -34.08
N PRO A 9 4.76 -28.03 -32.91
CA PRO A 9 3.94 -28.23 -31.72
C PRO A 9 2.82 -27.19 -31.68
N ARG A 10 1.70 -27.47 -32.36
CA ARG A 10 0.41 -26.91 -31.90
C ARG A 10 -0.13 -27.88 -30.85
N GLY A 11 -0.03 -27.45 -29.59
CA GLY A 11 -0.42 -28.20 -28.41
C GLY A 11 -1.82 -28.80 -28.54
N PHE A 12 -1.88 -30.13 -28.54
CA PHE A 12 -3.08 -30.89 -28.26
C PHE A 12 -3.39 -30.73 -26.77
N SER A 13 -4.29 -29.80 -26.43
CA SER A 13 -4.76 -29.65 -25.06
C SER A 13 -5.67 -30.83 -24.67
N VAL A 14 -5.40 -31.44 -23.51
CA VAL A 14 -6.22 -32.44 -22.81
C VAL A 14 -7.71 -32.05 -22.71
N TRP A 15 -8.04 -30.75 -22.83
CA TRP A 15 -9.38 -30.19 -22.86
C TRP A 15 -10.26 -30.64 -24.04
N CYS A 16 -9.70 -30.98 -25.21
CA CYS A 16 -10.47 -31.43 -26.37
C CYS A 16 -11.07 -32.83 -26.19
N VAL A 17 -10.46 -33.68 -25.36
CA VAL A 17 -10.99 -35.03 -25.05
C VAL A 17 -12.18 -34.92 -24.08
N PHE A 18 -12.14 -33.99 -23.14
CA PHE A 18 -13.25 -33.77 -22.19
C PHE A 18 -14.47 -33.09 -22.83
N ALA A 19 -14.28 -32.10 -23.71
CA ALA A 19 -15.39 -31.40 -24.37
C ALA A 19 -16.20 -32.30 -25.33
N LYS A 20 -15.56 -33.33 -25.91
CA LYS A 20 -16.21 -34.27 -26.85
C LYS A 20 -17.03 -35.35 -26.15
N LEU A 21 -16.80 -35.59 -24.86
CA LEU A 21 -17.57 -36.53 -24.03
C LEU A 21 -18.84 -35.90 -23.43
N THR A 22 -19.03 -34.59 -23.54
CA THR A 22 -20.13 -33.85 -22.87
C THR A 22 -21.20 -33.26 -23.80
N ALA A 23 -21.11 -33.45 -25.13
CA ALA A 23 -22.10 -32.94 -26.09
C ALA A 23 -23.18 -34.00 -26.43
N LYS A 24 -24.44 -33.70 -26.06
CA LYS A 24 -25.72 -34.48 -26.20
C LYS A 24 -26.29 -34.56 -27.64
N PRO A 25 -27.33 -35.39 -27.92
CA PRO A 25 -28.77 -35.00 -27.81
C PRO A 25 -29.66 -36.08 -27.14
N CYS A 26 -30.58 -35.75 -26.22
CA CYS A 26 -32.03 -35.45 -26.39
C CYS A 26 -32.92 -36.63 -26.83
N ASN A 27 -33.86 -36.98 -25.93
CA ASN A 27 -35.17 -37.65 -26.07
C ASN A 27 -35.34 -38.87 -26.99
N GLU A 28 -35.73 -39.99 -26.38
CA GLU A 28 -36.85 -40.82 -26.89
C GLU A 28 -37.46 -41.69 -25.77
N ASN A 29 -38.79 -41.69 -25.70
CA ASN A 29 -39.60 -42.53 -24.83
C ASN A 29 -39.67 -43.95 -25.41
N ILE A 30 -39.25 -44.97 -24.67
CA ILE A 30 -39.73 -46.35 -24.89
C ILE A 30 -39.93 -47.03 -23.52
N ALA A 31 -41.19 -47.38 -23.24
CA ALA A 31 -41.54 -48.37 -22.24
C ALA A 31 -41.26 -49.77 -22.78
N VAL A 32 -40.84 -50.72 -21.93
CA VAL A 32 -41.28 -52.14 -21.88
C VAL A 32 -40.41 -52.98 -20.91
N SER A 33 -41.15 -53.71 -20.05
CA SER A 33 -40.91 -55.03 -19.44
C SER A 33 -39.71 -55.33 -18.50
N ARG A 34 -40.09 -55.77 -17.29
CA ARG A 34 -39.29 -56.60 -16.36
C ARG A 34 -38.85 -57.92 -17.02
N ASN A 35 -37.61 -58.36 -16.77
CA ASN A 35 -37.34 -59.74 -16.33
C ASN A 35 -35.93 -59.92 -15.72
N ASN A 36 -35.81 -60.99 -14.92
CA ASN A 36 -34.81 -61.30 -13.90
C ASN A 36 -33.41 -61.73 -14.38
N ASN A 37 -32.48 -61.66 -13.41
CA ASN A 37 -31.24 -62.45 -13.22
C ASN A 37 -30.05 -62.23 -14.16
N SER A 38 -28.99 -61.63 -13.61
CA SER A 38 -27.68 -62.28 -13.48
C SER A 38 -26.71 -61.39 -12.69
N ASP A 39 -26.01 -62.01 -11.75
CA ASP A 39 -24.96 -61.44 -10.94
C ASP A 39 -23.82 -60.90 -11.80
N THR A 40 -23.69 -59.58 -11.83
CA THR A 40 -22.42 -58.89 -12.08
C THR A 40 -22.32 -57.76 -11.08
N GLN A 41 -21.36 -57.85 -10.15
CA GLN A 41 -20.98 -56.73 -9.29
C GLN A 41 -20.39 -55.62 -10.17
N LYS A 42 -21.26 -54.77 -10.73
CA LYS A 42 -20.85 -53.47 -11.26
C LYS A 42 -20.51 -52.57 -10.07
N MET A 43 -19.22 -52.45 -9.79
CA MET A 43 -18.69 -51.40 -8.92
C MET A 43 -19.03 -50.05 -9.56
N THR A 44 -20.18 -49.50 -9.18
CA THR A 44 -20.65 -48.20 -9.66
C THR A 44 -19.97 -47.16 -8.79
N ILE A 45 -18.82 -46.63 -9.24
CA ILE A 45 -18.22 -45.44 -8.64
C ILE A 45 -19.21 -44.28 -8.89
N ARG A 46 -20.07 -44.01 -7.90
CA ARG A 46 -20.87 -42.78 -7.89
C ARG A 46 -19.94 -41.61 -7.63
N PHE A 47 -19.44 -40.98 -8.69
CA PHE A 47 -19.01 -39.60 -8.58
C PHE A 47 -20.23 -38.80 -8.07
N LYS A 48 -20.14 -38.21 -6.88
CA LYS A 48 -21.11 -37.20 -6.46
C LYS A 48 -21.06 -36.12 -7.53
N ASN A 49 -22.11 -36.05 -8.36
CA ASN A 49 -22.26 -35.01 -9.36
C ASN A 49 -21.98 -33.66 -8.71
N ILE A 50 -20.94 -32.97 -9.18
CA ILE A 50 -20.71 -31.56 -8.90
C ILE A 50 -21.94 -30.85 -9.49
N THR A 51 -22.90 -30.52 -8.63
CA THR A 51 -24.16 -29.91 -9.05
C THR A 51 -23.90 -28.51 -9.63
N PRO A 52 -24.78 -27.98 -10.51
CA PRO A 52 -24.73 -26.58 -10.97
C PRO A 52 -24.63 -25.55 -9.82
N ARG A 53 -25.09 -25.94 -8.61
CA ARG A 53 -24.94 -25.19 -7.36
C ARG A 53 -23.47 -24.91 -7.01
N ASN A 54 -22.54 -25.83 -7.29
CA ASN A 54 -21.11 -25.65 -7.00
C ASN A 54 -20.45 -24.65 -7.97
N TYR A 55 -20.92 -24.55 -9.22
CA TYR A 55 -20.48 -23.51 -10.17
C TYR A 55 -20.99 -22.12 -9.77
N ILE A 56 -22.24 -22.03 -9.31
CA ILE A 56 -22.80 -20.78 -8.74
C ILE A 56 -22.02 -20.38 -7.48
N HIS A 57 -21.67 -21.33 -6.61
CA HIS A 57 -20.82 -21.05 -5.45
C HIS A 57 -19.40 -20.65 -5.84
N LEU A 58 -18.81 -21.18 -6.91
CA LEU A 58 -17.48 -20.78 -7.40
C LEU A 58 -17.51 -19.37 -8.04
N ILE A 59 -18.59 -19.01 -8.73
CA ILE A 59 -18.82 -17.66 -9.26
C ILE A 59 -19.07 -16.68 -8.13
N ILE A 60 -19.92 -17.01 -7.14
CA ILE A 60 -20.13 -16.23 -5.92
C ILE A 60 -18.83 -16.12 -5.11
N LEU A 61 -18.00 -17.17 -5.05
CA LEU A 61 -16.70 -17.17 -4.39
C LEU A 61 -15.71 -16.23 -5.08
N THR A 62 -15.65 -16.30 -6.41
CA THR A 62 -14.86 -15.38 -7.23
C THR A 62 -15.37 -13.95 -7.01
N ILE A 63 -16.69 -13.73 -6.99
CA ILE A 63 -17.31 -12.42 -6.74
C ILE A 63 -17.05 -11.90 -5.31
N LEU A 64 -17.17 -12.72 -4.26
CA LEU A 64 -16.87 -12.34 -2.88
C LEU A 64 -15.37 -12.10 -2.64
N LEU A 65 -14.48 -12.75 -3.41
CA LEU A 65 -13.03 -12.49 -3.42
C LEU A 65 -12.65 -11.29 -4.31
N LEU A 66 -13.49 -10.95 -5.30
CA LEU A 66 -13.31 -9.83 -6.24
C LEU A 66 -13.81 -8.50 -5.67
N PHE A 67 -14.77 -8.53 -4.75
CA PHE A 67 -15.51 -7.36 -4.32
C PHE A 67 -15.66 -7.39 -2.81
N ASN A 68 -14.70 -6.77 -2.13
CA ASN A 68 -14.88 -5.90 -0.96
C ASN A 68 -13.53 -5.65 -0.28
N SER A 69 -13.01 -4.44 -0.41
CA SER A 69 -11.97 -3.91 0.47
C SER A 69 -12.06 -2.40 0.47
N ARG A 70 -13.22 -1.89 0.89
CA ARG A 70 -13.39 -0.50 1.32
C ARG A 70 -14.33 -0.49 2.52
N THR A 71 -13.89 -1.15 3.57
CA THR A 71 -14.49 -1.08 4.89
C THR A 71 -13.85 0.03 5.70
N GLY A 72 -14.59 0.41 6.73
CA GLY A 72 -14.35 1.49 7.67
C GLY A 72 -13.04 1.32 8.35
N TYR A 73 -12.52 2.41 8.84
CA TYR A 73 -11.46 2.34 9.83
C TYR A 73 -12.08 2.87 11.12
N CYS A 74 -11.47 2.55 12.25
CA CYS A 74 -11.58 3.38 13.42
C CYS A 74 -10.21 3.64 13.95
N HIS A 75 -9.91 4.92 14.09
CA HIS A 75 -8.57 5.45 13.91
C HIS A 75 -7.96 5.05 12.56
N LYS A 76 -7.43 6.04 11.83
CA LYS A 76 -6.63 5.73 10.65
C LYS A 76 -5.41 4.90 11.10
N ILE A 77 -4.99 3.95 10.27
CA ILE A 77 -4.00 2.90 10.60
C ILE A 77 -2.68 3.44 11.19
N ASP A 78 -2.29 4.65 10.82
CA ASP A 78 -1.11 5.32 11.34
C ASP A 78 -1.23 5.67 12.84
N LEU A 79 -2.43 5.98 13.31
CA LEU A 79 -2.70 6.24 14.73
C LEU A 79 -2.66 4.95 15.57
N HIS A 80 -3.13 3.82 15.04
CA HIS A 80 -2.94 2.50 15.67
C HIS A 80 -1.46 2.17 15.87
N ILE A 81 -0.65 2.36 14.83
CA ILE A 81 0.81 2.16 14.89
C ILE A 81 1.44 3.12 15.91
N TRP A 82 0.98 4.37 15.95
CA TRP A 82 1.48 5.36 16.89
C TRP A 82 1.14 5.01 18.36
N ILE A 83 -0.08 4.53 18.63
CA ILE A 83 -0.50 4.03 19.96
C ILE A 83 0.38 2.84 20.37
N ALA A 84 0.59 1.90 19.45
CA ALA A 84 1.46 0.75 19.67
C ALA A 84 2.90 1.17 20.02
N GLN A 85 3.42 2.21 19.37
CA GLN A 85 4.73 2.76 19.68
C GLN A 85 4.78 3.36 21.10
N GLN A 86 3.69 3.97 21.61
CA GLN A 86 3.65 4.42 23.00
C GLN A 86 3.76 3.24 23.99
N VAL A 87 3.20 2.09 23.65
CA VAL A 87 3.34 0.87 24.46
C VAL A 87 4.76 0.33 24.40
N ILE A 88 5.39 0.30 23.21
CA ILE A 88 6.81 -0.07 23.08
C ILE A 88 7.70 0.84 23.93
N ASN A 89 7.47 2.16 23.87
CA ASN A 89 8.28 3.14 24.60
C ASN A 89 8.25 2.90 26.12
N ASP A 90 7.10 2.53 26.68
CA ASP A 90 6.99 2.14 28.10
C ASP A 90 7.83 0.89 28.40
N LEU A 91 7.75 -0.14 27.56
CA LEU A 91 8.44 -1.41 27.78
C LEU A 91 9.96 -1.32 27.63
N GLU A 92 10.46 -0.41 26.80
CA GLU A 92 11.90 -0.28 26.51
C GLU A 92 12.73 0.22 27.68
N ASP A 93 12.12 0.94 28.63
CA ASP A 93 12.83 1.47 29.81
C ASP A 93 13.23 0.34 30.77
N ASP A 94 12.24 -0.39 31.29
CA ASP A 94 12.47 -1.39 32.34
C ASP A 94 11.59 -2.65 32.22
N GLY A 95 10.94 -2.84 31.06
CA GLY A 95 10.00 -3.94 30.82
C GLY A 95 8.68 -3.81 31.58
N LYS A 96 8.36 -2.63 32.12
CA LYS A 96 7.11 -2.35 32.83
C LYS A 96 6.21 -1.39 32.05
N LEU A 97 4.96 -1.31 32.48
CA LEU A 97 3.98 -0.35 31.98
C LEU A 97 3.69 0.68 33.05
N SER A 98 3.67 1.95 32.65
CA SER A 98 3.41 3.09 33.51
C SER A 98 1.95 3.53 33.40
N PHE A 99 1.29 3.68 34.55
CA PHE A 99 -0.09 4.20 34.65
C PHE A 99 -0.17 5.33 35.66
N ILE A 100 -1.03 6.33 35.40
CA ILE A 100 -1.29 7.42 36.34
C ILE A 100 -2.55 7.11 37.13
N LEU A 101 -2.44 7.02 38.46
CA LEU A 101 -3.57 6.86 39.38
C LEU A 101 -3.48 7.91 40.49
N ASP A 102 -4.52 8.74 40.63
CA ASP A 102 -4.53 9.87 41.58
C ASP A 102 -3.30 10.79 41.46
N GLY A 103 -2.84 11.05 40.24
CA GLY A 103 -1.64 11.86 39.96
C GLY A 103 -0.32 11.19 40.34
N LYS A 104 -0.31 9.91 40.70
CA LYS A 104 0.90 9.11 40.96
C LYS A 104 1.12 8.11 39.84
N THR A 105 2.35 8.04 39.36
CA THR A 105 2.77 6.99 38.44
C THR A 105 2.97 5.68 39.18
N ILE A 106 2.32 4.62 38.71
CA ILE A 106 2.55 3.24 39.13
C ILE A 106 3.14 2.45 37.96
N ASN A 107 4.14 1.62 38.26
CA ASN A 107 4.82 0.80 37.24
C ASN A 107 4.51 -0.66 37.49
N ILE A 108 3.94 -1.33 36.48
CA ILE A 108 3.48 -2.72 36.59
C ILE A 108 4.32 -3.59 35.65
N PRO A 109 5.02 -4.61 36.17
CA PRO A 109 5.80 -5.51 35.33
C PRO A 109 4.89 -6.32 34.40
N VAL A 110 5.32 -6.45 33.15
CA VAL A 110 4.73 -7.35 32.17
C VAL A 110 5.45 -8.69 32.22
N ASP A 111 4.79 -9.77 31.82
CA ASP A 111 5.45 -11.08 31.68
C ASP A 111 6.69 -10.95 30.78
N PRO A 112 7.89 -11.36 31.25
CA PRO A 112 9.11 -11.27 30.47
C PRO A 112 9.03 -11.94 29.09
N GLU A 113 8.23 -12.99 28.92
CA GLU A 113 8.04 -13.63 27.61
C GLU A 113 7.35 -12.67 26.63
N ILE A 114 6.33 -11.93 27.08
CA ILE A 114 5.62 -10.93 26.28
C ILE A 114 6.56 -9.78 25.93
N VAL A 115 7.29 -9.26 26.94
CA VAL A 115 8.27 -8.17 26.74
C VAL A 115 9.32 -8.58 25.70
N ASN A 116 9.91 -9.76 25.84
CA ASN A 116 10.92 -10.26 24.92
C ASN A 116 10.36 -10.48 23.51
N ALA A 117 9.14 -11.02 23.39
CA ALA A 117 8.49 -11.20 22.10
C ALA A 117 8.31 -9.86 21.37
N ILE A 118 7.76 -8.85 22.05
CA ILE A 118 7.50 -7.51 21.49
C ILE A 118 8.80 -6.79 21.16
N LEU A 119 9.72 -6.64 22.13
CA LEU A 119 10.91 -5.81 21.95
C LEU A 119 11.89 -6.41 20.92
N ALA A 120 11.96 -7.74 20.79
CA ALA A 120 12.78 -8.38 19.76
C ALA A 120 12.11 -8.40 18.37
N ASN A 121 10.79 -8.15 18.28
CA ASN A 121 10.02 -8.24 17.02
C ASN A 121 9.05 -7.05 16.87
N LYS A 122 9.53 -5.83 17.16
CA LYS A 122 8.70 -4.61 17.21
C LYS A 122 7.86 -4.41 15.96
N GLN A 123 8.44 -4.63 14.77
CA GLN A 123 7.75 -4.46 13.50
C GLN A 123 6.51 -5.37 13.38
N TYR A 124 6.58 -6.60 13.91
CA TYR A 124 5.45 -7.52 13.96
C TYR A 124 4.38 -7.07 14.96
N TYR A 125 4.76 -6.52 16.12
CA TYR A 125 3.81 -5.94 17.08
C TYR A 125 3.10 -4.71 16.52
N LEU A 126 3.84 -3.81 15.86
CA LEU A 126 3.28 -2.63 15.19
C LEU A 126 2.36 -3.02 14.03
N GLN A 127 2.76 -4.00 13.21
CA GLN A 127 1.92 -4.53 12.14
C GLN A 127 0.69 -5.27 12.68
N GLY A 128 0.81 -5.94 13.82
CA GLY A 128 -0.32 -6.53 14.54
C GLY A 128 -1.31 -5.48 15.06
N ASN A 129 -0.85 -4.28 15.43
CA ASN A 129 -1.73 -3.16 15.83
C ASN A 129 -2.55 -2.57 14.67
N ILE A 130 -2.16 -2.82 13.40
CA ILE A 130 -3.08 -2.58 12.29
C ILE A 130 -4.25 -3.58 12.35
N GLY A 131 -3.97 -4.81 12.79
CA GLY A 131 -4.99 -5.74 13.25
C GLY A 131 -6.00 -6.17 12.17
N PRO A 132 -7.27 -6.34 12.55
CA PRO A 132 -8.34 -6.76 11.67
C PRO A 132 -8.65 -5.75 10.56
N ASP A 133 -8.21 -4.50 10.64
CA ASP A 133 -8.33 -3.57 9.51
C ASP A 133 -7.63 -4.11 8.27
N ALA A 134 -6.50 -4.82 8.43
CA ALA A 134 -5.74 -5.38 7.32
C ALA A 134 -5.91 -6.90 7.18
N VAL A 135 -5.81 -7.69 8.24
CA VAL A 135 -5.71 -9.16 8.15
C VAL A 135 -6.74 -9.89 9.02
N PRO A 136 -7.31 -11.03 8.58
CA PRO A 136 -6.93 -11.85 7.41
C PRO A 136 -7.39 -11.30 6.06
N GLY A 137 -8.11 -10.19 6.06
CA GLY A 137 -8.46 -9.45 4.87
C GLY A 137 -9.39 -8.33 5.28
N ILE A 138 -9.29 -7.20 4.59
CA ILE A 138 -10.00 -5.96 4.94
C ILE A 138 -11.50 -6.21 5.17
N TYR A 139 -12.14 -6.95 4.27
CA TYR A 139 -13.56 -7.31 4.43
C TYR A 139 -13.84 -8.25 5.60
N SER A 140 -13.07 -9.32 5.78
CA SER A 140 -13.34 -10.28 6.85
C SER A 140 -13.03 -9.73 8.23
N GLY A 141 -12.02 -8.89 8.38
CA GLY A 141 -11.76 -8.22 9.64
C GLY A 141 -12.91 -7.29 10.01
N GLN A 142 -13.33 -6.45 9.06
CA GLN A 142 -14.32 -5.41 9.29
C GLN A 142 -15.78 -5.90 9.32
N MET A 143 -16.08 -7.01 8.65
CA MET A 143 -17.45 -7.56 8.60
C MET A 143 -17.65 -8.76 9.52
N THR A 144 -16.58 -9.33 10.09
CA THR A 144 -16.69 -10.52 10.95
C THR A 144 -15.97 -10.36 12.29
N ILE A 145 -14.75 -9.82 12.31
CA ILE A 145 -13.96 -9.72 13.56
C ILE A 145 -14.35 -8.48 14.36
N HIS A 146 -14.51 -7.33 13.71
CA HIS A 146 -14.92 -6.04 14.26
C HIS A 146 -16.33 -6.07 14.88
N PRO A 147 -17.39 -6.38 14.12
CA PRO A 147 -18.74 -6.46 14.65
C PRO A 147 -18.92 -7.68 15.56
N GLY A 148 -18.10 -8.71 15.38
CA GLY A 148 -18.33 -10.03 15.93
C GLY A 148 -19.66 -10.63 15.46
N SER A 149 -20.03 -11.76 16.03
CA SER A 149 -21.32 -12.40 15.73
C SER A 149 -22.40 -11.99 16.72
N THR A 150 -23.56 -11.57 16.22
CA THR A 150 -24.76 -11.31 17.02
C THR A 150 -25.61 -12.57 17.25
N ASN A 151 -25.38 -13.65 16.49
CA ASN A 151 -26.20 -14.87 16.46
C ASN A 151 -25.55 -16.07 17.18
N GLY A 152 -24.82 -15.83 18.28
CA GLY A 152 -24.18 -16.88 19.07
C GLY A 152 -22.90 -17.45 18.47
N GLY A 153 -22.36 -16.83 17.41
CA GLY A 153 -20.99 -17.06 16.95
C GLY A 153 -19.95 -16.34 17.81
N TRP A 154 -18.71 -16.30 17.34
CA TRP A 154 -17.59 -15.65 18.02
C TRP A 154 -17.73 -14.14 18.02
N GLY A 155 -17.56 -13.53 19.20
CA GLY A 155 -17.32 -12.10 19.32
C GLY A 155 -15.87 -11.74 19.04
N THR A 156 -15.54 -10.45 18.96
CA THR A 156 -14.16 -9.99 18.79
C THR A 156 -13.22 -10.56 19.85
N GLY A 157 -13.64 -10.60 21.12
CA GLY A 157 -12.84 -11.16 22.21
C GLY A 157 -12.55 -12.66 22.09
N ASP A 158 -13.40 -13.42 21.39
CA ASP A 158 -13.15 -14.85 21.07
C ASP A 158 -12.11 -14.97 19.94
N TRP A 159 -12.18 -14.08 18.94
CA TRP A 159 -11.13 -13.98 17.91
C TRP A 159 -9.76 -13.64 18.51
N LEU A 160 -9.71 -12.72 19.48
CA LEU A 160 -8.48 -12.39 20.20
C LEU A 160 -7.91 -13.61 20.94
N ALA A 161 -8.76 -14.36 21.67
CA ALA A 161 -8.33 -15.61 22.31
C ALA A 161 -7.72 -16.58 21.30
N HIS A 162 -8.43 -16.80 20.20
CA HIS A 162 -8.05 -17.76 19.16
C HIS A 162 -6.70 -17.40 18.51
N ILE A 163 -6.47 -16.12 18.21
CA ILE A 163 -5.20 -15.64 17.64
C ILE A 163 -4.05 -15.86 18.63
N LEU A 164 -4.25 -15.50 19.90
CA LEU A 164 -3.21 -15.66 20.93
C LEU A 164 -2.90 -17.14 21.20
N GLU A 165 -3.91 -18.00 21.30
CA GLU A 165 -3.76 -19.46 21.49
C GLU A 165 -3.07 -20.13 20.29
N SER A 166 -3.24 -19.59 19.09
CA SER A 166 -2.62 -20.12 17.87
C SER A 166 -1.15 -19.73 17.70
N ALA A 167 -0.65 -18.75 18.47
CA ALA A 167 0.70 -18.22 18.32
C ALA A 167 1.75 -19.13 18.97
N GLN A 168 2.76 -19.55 18.19
CA GLN A 168 3.77 -20.53 18.61
C GLN A 168 5.17 -19.93 18.74
N THR A 169 5.50 -18.92 17.92
CA THR A 169 6.83 -18.30 17.90
C THR A 169 6.81 -16.89 18.52
N PRO A 170 7.96 -16.33 18.96
CA PRO A 170 8.01 -14.95 19.46
C PRO A 170 7.49 -13.89 18.48
N LYS A 171 7.72 -14.07 17.16
CA LYS A 171 7.18 -13.19 16.11
C LYS A 171 5.65 -13.24 16.05
N GLU A 172 5.08 -14.44 16.12
CA GLU A 172 3.63 -14.64 16.13
C GLU A 172 3.00 -14.10 17.40
N LYS A 173 3.64 -14.28 18.57
CA LYS A 173 3.20 -13.70 19.84
C LYS A 173 3.21 -12.18 19.80
N ALA A 174 4.29 -11.57 19.30
CA ALA A 174 4.37 -10.11 19.12
C ALA A 174 3.23 -9.61 18.21
N PHE A 175 3.00 -10.28 17.09
CA PHE A 175 1.90 -9.96 16.19
C PHE A 175 0.53 -10.09 16.87
N ALA A 176 0.29 -11.19 17.61
CA ALA A 176 -0.96 -11.43 18.33
C ALA A 176 -1.24 -10.37 19.40
N TYR A 177 -0.25 -9.99 20.22
CA TYR A 177 -0.39 -8.90 21.18
C TYR A 177 -0.56 -7.53 20.50
N GLY A 178 -0.02 -7.36 19.30
CA GLY A 178 -0.33 -6.20 18.47
C GLY A 178 -1.83 -6.15 18.13
N PHE A 179 -2.39 -7.29 17.73
CA PHE A 179 -3.82 -7.43 17.42
C PHE A 179 -4.71 -7.13 18.64
N PHE A 180 -4.23 -7.42 19.85
CA PHE A 180 -4.90 -7.03 21.10
C PHE A 180 -4.84 -5.52 21.32
N GLY A 181 -3.67 -4.90 21.06
CA GLY A 181 -3.49 -3.45 21.12
C GLY A 181 -4.48 -2.70 20.23
N HIS A 182 -4.67 -3.19 19.00
CA HIS A 182 -5.69 -2.69 18.07
C HIS A 182 -7.08 -2.70 18.73
N ALA A 183 -7.58 -3.89 19.08
CA ALA A 183 -8.92 -4.06 19.63
C ALA A 183 -9.12 -3.28 20.95
N ALA A 184 -8.07 -3.16 21.76
CA ALA A 184 -8.05 -2.38 22.99
C ALA A 184 -8.19 -0.88 22.72
N SER A 185 -7.49 -0.37 21.71
CA SER A 185 -7.58 1.04 21.33
C SER A 185 -8.96 1.40 20.76
N ASP A 186 -9.56 0.49 19.98
CA ASP A 186 -10.85 0.70 19.33
C ASP A 186 -12.03 0.79 20.29
N VAL A 187 -11.94 0.21 21.48
CA VAL A 187 -12.99 0.28 22.51
C VAL A 187 -13.38 1.74 22.84
N PHE A 188 -12.39 2.61 23.00
CA PHE A 188 -12.60 4.03 23.28
C PHE A 188 -12.66 4.86 22.00
N ALA A 189 -11.90 4.49 20.96
CA ALA A 189 -11.91 5.17 19.67
C ALA A 189 -13.30 5.14 19.03
N HIS A 190 -13.92 3.97 18.91
CA HIS A 190 -15.26 3.84 18.34
C HIS A 190 -16.30 4.50 19.22
N THR A 191 -16.13 4.51 20.54
CA THR A 191 -17.02 5.31 21.40
C THR A 191 -16.98 6.79 21.01
N TYR A 192 -15.77 7.33 20.81
CA TYR A 192 -15.58 8.72 20.40
C TYR A 192 -16.13 8.99 18.99
N VAL A 193 -15.78 8.15 18.02
CA VAL A 193 -16.18 8.34 16.61
C VAL A 193 -17.68 8.14 16.44
N ASN A 194 -18.27 7.09 17.03
CA ASN A 194 -19.70 6.78 16.87
C ASN A 194 -20.62 7.87 17.44
N GLN A 195 -20.17 8.60 18.48
CA GLN A 195 -20.93 9.72 19.02
C GLN A 195 -21.01 10.88 18.01
N TYR A 196 -19.95 11.11 17.23
CA TYR A 196 -19.93 12.10 16.18
C TYR A 196 -20.63 11.61 14.90
N SER A 197 -20.30 10.41 14.43
CA SER A 197 -20.84 9.85 13.18
C SER A 197 -22.33 9.53 13.30
N GLY A 198 -22.77 9.18 14.50
CA GLY A 198 -24.15 8.86 14.84
C GLY A 198 -24.49 7.38 14.74
N ASP A 199 -23.58 6.48 14.41
CA ASP A 199 -23.85 5.03 14.43
C ASP A 199 -22.54 4.24 14.44
N CYS A 200 -22.64 2.91 14.54
CA CYS A 200 -21.53 2.03 14.19
C CYS A 200 -21.28 2.03 12.68
N PHE A 201 -20.04 1.75 12.28
CA PHE A 201 -19.70 1.53 10.89
C PHE A 201 -20.42 0.29 10.32
N SER A 202 -21.11 0.44 9.18
CA SER A 202 -21.76 -0.66 8.47
C SER A 202 -21.81 -0.42 6.96
N LEU A 203 -21.38 -1.41 6.16
CA LEU A 203 -21.53 -1.35 4.70
C LEU A 203 -22.81 -2.02 4.18
N LEU A 204 -23.66 -2.53 5.08
CA LEU A 204 -24.78 -3.41 4.73
C LEU A 204 -26.15 -2.79 4.97
N ASP A 205 -26.22 -1.52 5.35
CA ASP A 205 -27.46 -0.83 5.72
C ASP A 205 -28.00 0.13 4.63
N ASP A 206 -27.56 -0.06 3.38
CA ASP A 206 -27.99 0.66 2.18
C ASP A 206 -27.73 2.18 2.19
N GLU A 207 -27.04 2.72 3.20
CA GLU A 207 -26.54 4.10 3.22
C GLU A 207 -25.04 4.14 3.54
N THR A 208 -24.42 5.33 3.47
CA THR A 208 -22.97 5.47 3.70
C THR A 208 -22.60 6.72 4.50
N ASN A 209 -23.56 7.47 5.02
CA ASN A 209 -23.26 8.75 5.64
C ASN A 209 -22.50 8.61 6.95
N VAL A 210 -22.78 7.56 7.72
CA VAL A 210 -22.05 7.25 8.96
C VAL A 210 -20.61 6.89 8.61
N GLU A 211 -20.42 6.04 7.61
CA GLU A 211 -19.15 5.52 7.10
C GLU A 211 -18.28 6.69 6.60
N GLN A 212 -18.88 7.63 5.87
CA GLN A 212 -18.23 8.85 5.42
C GLN A 212 -17.79 9.74 6.58
N ARG A 213 -18.64 9.91 7.60
CA ARG A 213 -18.32 10.67 8.82
C ARG A 213 -17.18 10.01 9.61
N HIS A 214 -17.17 8.68 9.73
CA HIS A 214 -16.06 7.90 10.31
C HIS A 214 -14.74 8.21 9.58
N PHE A 215 -14.69 7.95 8.27
CA PHE A 215 -13.48 8.12 7.48
C PHE A 215 -12.93 9.55 7.56
N LEU A 216 -13.79 10.55 7.49
CA LEU A 216 -13.38 11.94 7.58
C LEU A 216 -12.88 12.31 8.96
N LEU A 217 -13.58 11.89 10.02
CA LEU A 217 -13.20 12.22 11.39
C LEU A 217 -11.86 11.58 11.76
N GLU A 218 -11.69 10.29 11.50
CA GLU A 218 -10.44 9.59 11.83
C GLU A 218 -9.26 10.03 10.98
N GLY A 219 -9.50 10.26 9.69
CA GLY A 219 -8.48 10.84 8.83
C GLY A 219 -8.09 12.25 9.30
N TYR A 220 -9.04 13.02 9.84
CA TYR A 220 -8.76 14.32 10.43
C TYR A 220 -7.93 14.22 11.72
N LEU A 221 -8.22 13.24 12.59
CA LEU A 221 -7.39 12.97 13.78
C LEU A 221 -5.94 12.60 13.38
N SER A 222 -5.77 11.77 12.37
CA SER A 222 -4.46 11.34 11.86
C SER A 222 -3.61 12.52 11.32
N GLU A 223 -4.22 13.51 10.67
CA GLU A 223 -3.48 14.70 10.19
C GLU A 223 -2.96 15.59 11.34
N HIS A 224 -3.46 15.42 12.57
CA HIS A 224 -3.02 16.14 13.77
C HIS A 224 -2.18 15.27 14.72
N MET A 225 -1.71 14.13 14.24
CA MET A 225 -0.89 13.23 15.04
C MET A 225 0.51 13.81 15.31
N PRO A 226 1.00 13.78 16.57
CA PRO A 226 2.37 14.12 16.89
C PRO A 226 3.37 13.24 16.15
N LEU A 227 4.62 13.73 16.04
CA LEU A 227 5.71 12.91 15.53
C LEU A 227 5.85 11.62 16.35
N MET A 228 5.96 10.49 15.65
CA MET A 228 6.23 9.21 16.29
C MET A 228 7.70 9.15 16.69
N THR A 229 7.97 8.92 17.98
CA THR A 229 9.32 8.83 18.52
C THR A 229 9.56 7.52 19.26
N ASP A 230 10.82 7.12 19.36
CA ASP A 230 11.23 6.06 20.30
C ASP A 230 11.20 6.55 21.76
N TYR A 231 11.60 5.67 22.69
CA TYR A 231 11.63 5.97 24.13
C TYR A 231 12.60 7.12 24.49
N ASN A 232 13.62 7.38 23.67
CA ASN A 232 14.57 8.49 23.84
C ASN A 232 14.07 9.81 23.22
N GLY A 233 12.90 9.82 22.59
CA GLY A 233 12.37 10.97 21.87
C GLY A 233 12.95 11.13 20.45
N THR A 234 13.68 10.14 19.93
CA THR A 234 14.22 10.17 18.57
C THR A 234 13.09 9.96 17.55
N PRO A 235 12.92 10.83 16.55
CA PRO A 235 11.90 10.64 15.52
C PRO A 235 12.13 9.35 14.71
N LEU A 236 11.06 8.56 14.53
CA LEU A 236 11.09 7.29 13.79
C LEU A 236 10.59 7.42 12.33
N GLY A 237 10.25 8.63 11.89
CA GLY A 237 9.69 8.88 10.56
C GLY A 237 8.18 8.65 10.52
N LYS A 238 7.65 8.29 9.33
CA LYS A 238 6.22 8.05 9.15
C LYS A 238 5.86 6.67 9.74
N PRO A 239 4.71 6.51 10.44
CA PRO A 239 4.37 5.27 11.13
C PRO A 239 4.46 3.99 10.30
N TYR A 240 4.02 4.04 9.04
CA TYR A 240 4.05 2.87 8.14
C TYR A 240 5.46 2.34 7.85
N GLN A 241 6.52 3.15 8.04
CA GLN A 241 7.90 2.72 7.81
C GLN A 241 8.36 1.75 8.89
N SER A 242 7.84 1.88 10.11
CA SER A 242 8.18 1.04 11.26
C SER A 242 7.49 -0.32 11.26
N THR A 243 6.58 -0.59 10.32
CA THR A 243 5.89 -1.89 10.19
C THR A 243 6.55 -2.82 9.17
N LEU A 244 7.73 -2.44 8.65
CA LEU A 244 8.39 -3.14 7.54
C LEU A 244 9.59 -3.97 7.99
N VAL A 245 9.71 -5.16 7.42
CA VAL A 245 10.92 -6.00 7.44
C VAL A 245 11.34 -6.21 5.99
N ASP A 246 12.57 -5.84 5.66
CA ASP A 246 13.12 -5.92 4.29
C ASP A 246 12.22 -5.24 3.23
N GLY A 247 11.62 -4.10 3.61
CA GLY A 247 10.72 -3.31 2.76
C GLY A 247 9.29 -3.84 2.62
N ASN A 248 8.96 -4.99 3.22
CA ASN A 248 7.65 -5.62 3.17
C ASN A 248 6.92 -5.55 4.53
N PRO A 249 5.57 -5.52 4.56
CA PRO A 249 4.81 -5.60 5.80
C PRO A 249 5.21 -6.80 6.66
N ALA A 250 5.46 -6.57 7.95
CA ALA A 250 5.91 -7.57 8.91
C ALA A 250 4.76 -8.50 9.36
N ILE A 251 4.22 -9.29 8.42
CA ILE A 251 3.15 -10.25 8.71
C ILE A 251 3.67 -11.70 8.76
N PRO A 252 3.26 -12.51 9.75
CA PRO A 252 3.56 -13.93 9.77
C PRO A 252 2.51 -14.71 8.96
N ALA A 253 2.63 -14.73 7.63
CA ALA A 253 1.59 -15.24 6.72
C ALA A 253 1.17 -16.70 7.00
N ASP A 254 2.12 -17.59 7.29
CA ASP A 254 1.80 -18.99 7.64
C ASP A 254 1.01 -19.11 8.96
N PHE A 255 1.27 -18.24 9.93
CA PHE A 255 0.45 -18.14 11.14
C PHE A 255 -0.98 -17.71 10.82
N LEU A 256 -1.16 -16.71 9.95
CA LEU A 256 -2.49 -16.26 9.53
C LEU A 256 -3.25 -17.37 8.78
N TRP A 257 -2.57 -18.13 7.93
CA TRP A 257 -3.15 -19.32 7.28
C TRP A 257 -3.64 -20.34 8.31
N ARG A 258 -2.77 -20.74 9.24
CA ARG A 258 -3.10 -21.73 10.28
C ARG A 258 -4.28 -21.26 11.16
N THR A 259 -4.24 -20.00 11.54
CA THR A 259 -5.20 -19.39 12.46
C THR A 259 -6.57 -19.19 11.81
N PHE A 260 -6.64 -18.60 10.61
CA PHE A 260 -7.92 -18.18 10.02
C PHE A 260 -8.48 -19.15 8.98
N ILE A 261 -7.61 -19.89 8.27
CA ILE A 261 -8.01 -20.75 7.16
C ILE A 261 -7.95 -22.22 7.54
N GLU A 262 -6.89 -22.70 8.20
CA GLU A 262 -6.73 -24.12 8.52
C GLU A 262 -7.51 -24.56 9.77
N ASN A 263 -7.79 -23.63 10.69
CA ASN A 263 -8.60 -23.92 11.86
C ASN A 263 -10.10 -24.02 11.51
N LYS A 264 -10.71 -25.18 11.81
CA LYS A 264 -12.13 -25.44 11.52
C LYS A 264 -13.09 -24.48 12.22
N SER A 265 -12.85 -24.20 13.50
CA SER A 265 -13.71 -23.31 14.28
C SER A 265 -13.72 -21.91 13.67
N ALA A 266 -12.54 -21.35 13.37
CA ALA A 266 -12.43 -20.05 12.71
C ALA A 266 -13.16 -20.01 11.35
N ARG A 267 -12.98 -21.02 10.50
CA ARG A 267 -13.69 -21.10 9.22
C ARG A 267 -15.20 -21.14 9.37
N ASP A 268 -15.71 -21.95 10.30
CA ASP A 268 -17.14 -22.06 10.53
C ASP A 268 -17.72 -20.70 10.95
N GLN A 269 -16.96 -19.93 11.74
CA GLN A 269 -17.33 -18.56 12.12
C GLN A 269 -17.33 -17.59 10.93
N PHE A 270 -16.32 -17.63 10.05
CA PHE A 270 -16.34 -16.81 8.83
C PHE A 270 -17.50 -17.18 7.90
N GLY A 271 -17.82 -18.47 7.79
CA GLY A 271 -18.96 -18.95 7.00
C GLY A 271 -20.32 -18.44 7.51
N GLN A 272 -20.48 -18.31 8.82
CA GLN A 272 -21.71 -17.83 9.46
C GLN A 272 -21.86 -16.30 9.42
N ASN A 273 -20.75 -15.56 9.35
CA ASN A 273 -20.73 -14.10 9.51
C ASN A 273 -20.30 -13.37 8.22
N GLY A 274 -20.78 -13.82 7.06
CA GLY A 274 -20.65 -13.08 5.79
C GLY A 274 -19.30 -13.20 5.07
N SER A 275 -18.37 -14.05 5.54
CA SER A 275 -17.07 -14.32 4.93
C SER A 275 -16.90 -15.80 4.48
N PRO A 276 -17.84 -16.38 3.68
CA PRO A 276 -17.79 -17.81 3.33
C PRO A 276 -16.61 -18.19 2.42
N HIS A 277 -15.89 -17.20 1.89
CA HIS A 277 -14.80 -17.44 0.95
C HIS A 277 -13.63 -18.21 1.56
N PHE A 278 -13.28 -17.98 2.83
CA PHE A 278 -12.25 -18.75 3.51
C PHE A 278 -12.64 -20.23 3.66
N GLY A 279 -13.91 -20.51 3.96
CA GLY A 279 -14.44 -21.88 4.00
C GLY A 279 -14.32 -22.58 2.65
N ALA A 280 -14.68 -21.89 1.56
CA ALA A 280 -14.60 -22.46 0.23
C ALA A 280 -13.15 -22.70 -0.25
N VAL A 281 -12.24 -21.75 0.00
CA VAL A 281 -10.81 -21.92 -0.30
C VAL A 281 -10.23 -23.12 0.43
N TYR A 282 -10.56 -23.29 1.71
CA TYR A 282 -10.07 -24.42 2.48
C TYR A 282 -10.72 -25.76 2.06
N ASN A 283 -12.01 -25.77 1.74
CA ASN A 283 -12.68 -26.97 1.24
C ASN A 283 -12.03 -27.45 -0.06
N LEU A 284 -11.66 -26.53 -0.95
CA LEU A 284 -10.88 -26.85 -2.14
C LEU A 284 -9.51 -27.42 -1.76
N TYR A 285 -8.78 -26.73 -0.88
CA TYR A 285 -7.49 -27.20 -0.36
C TYR A 285 -7.56 -28.63 0.20
N GLN A 286 -8.55 -28.93 1.05
CA GLN A 286 -8.75 -30.29 1.60
C GLN A 286 -9.14 -31.29 0.52
N THR A 287 -10.07 -30.93 -0.37
CA THR A 287 -10.52 -31.83 -1.44
C THR A 287 -9.36 -32.28 -2.31
N LEU A 288 -8.43 -31.37 -2.63
CA LEU A 288 -7.22 -31.73 -3.39
C LEU A 288 -6.33 -32.69 -2.62
N GLY A 289 -6.14 -32.45 -1.31
CA GLY A 289 -5.39 -33.34 -0.43
C GLY A 289 -6.01 -34.72 -0.28
N ASP A 290 -7.33 -34.81 -0.10
CA ASP A 290 -8.05 -36.08 0.02
C ASP A 290 -8.02 -36.88 -1.29
N ILE A 291 -8.09 -36.18 -2.43
CA ILE A 291 -8.01 -36.79 -3.75
C ILE A 291 -6.60 -37.36 -4.02
N ALA A 292 -5.57 -36.62 -3.59
CA ALA A 292 -4.17 -36.89 -3.89
C ALA A 292 -3.36 -37.46 -2.71
N GLY A 293 -3.99 -37.78 -1.60
CA GLY A 293 -3.33 -38.43 -0.46
C GLY A 293 -2.87 -39.85 -0.81
N GLU A 294 -2.00 -40.42 0.02
CA GLU A 294 -1.44 -41.77 -0.17
C GLU A 294 -2.52 -42.88 -0.26
N ASP A 295 -3.69 -42.67 0.36
CA ASP A 295 -4.85 -43.58 0.26
C ASP A 295 -5.98 -43.01 -0.61
N GLY A 296 -5.69 -41.94 -1.34
CA GLY A 296 -6.66 -41.19 -2.14
C GLY A 296 -7.18 -41.96 -3.36
N PRO A 297 -8.30 -41.53 -3.95
CA PRO A 297 -8.82 -42.07 -5.21
C PRO A 297 -7.81 -42.08 -6.36
N LEU A 298 -6.93 -41.07 -6.46
CA LEU A 298 -5.93 -41.01 -7.53
C LEU A 298 -4.88 -42.12 -7.40
N GLU A 299 -4.40 -42.39 -6.18
CA GLU A 299 -3.41 -43.43 -5.94
C GLU A 299 -4.03 -44.82 -6.18
N LYS A 300 -5.26 -45.04 -5.74
CA LYS A 300 -6.01 -46.28 -6.04
C LYS A 300 -6.20 -46.50 -7.55
N LEU A 301 -6.48 -45.43 -8.29
CA LEU A 301 -6.62 -45.49 -9.75
C LEU A 301 -5.27 -45.74 -10.42
N HIS A 302 -4.19 -45.13 -9.91
CA HIS A 302 -2.83 -45.33 -10.40
C HIS A 302 -2.41 -46.80 -10.24
N LEU A 303 -2.50 -47.34 -9.04
CA LEU A 303 -2.18 -48.75 -8.76
C LEU A 303 -3.03 -49.70 -9.61
N LEU A 304 -4.33 -49.42 -9.77
CA LEU A 304 -5.19 -50.25 -10.64
C LEU A 304 -4.78 -50.18 -12.11
N ALA A 305 -4.44 -49.00 -12.62
CA ALA A 305 -3.96 -48.84 -13.99
C ALA A 305 -2.64 -49.57 -14.20
N GLU A 306 -1.74 -49.54 -13.22
CA GLU A 306 -0.48 -50.29 -13.25
C GLU A 306 -0.69 -51.80 -13.21
N GLN A 307 -1.59 -52.29 -12.36
CA GLN A 307 -2.01 -53.71 -12.35
C GLN A 307 -2.53 -54.13 -13.72
N LEU A 308 -3.41 -53.33 -14.33
CA LEU A 308 -3.99 -53.63 -15.64
C LEU A 308 -2.95 -53.59 -16.77
N LEU A 309 -2.01 -52.63 -16.72
CA LEU A 309 -0.92 -52.56 -17.70
C LEU A 309 0.07 -53.70 -17.54
N ALA A 310 0.42 -54.08 -16.31
CA ALA A 310 1.29 -55.21 -16.01
C ALA A 310 0.67 -56.53 -16.51
N LEU A 311 -0.61 -56.73 -16.22
CA LEU A 311 -1.36 -57.89 -16.69
C LEU A 311 -1.49 -57.89 -18.23
N TYR A 312 -1.82 -56.75 -18.85
CA TYR A 312 -2.05 -56.70 -20.29
C TYR A 312 -0.78 -56.84 -21.14
N PHE A 313 0.31 -56.19 -20.75
CA PHE A 313 1.55 -56.18 -21.54
C PHE A 313 2.54 -57.27 -21.17
N PHE A 314 2.49 -57.77 -19.93
CA PHE A 314 3.49 -58.69 -19.41
C PHE A 314 2.89 -59.97 -18.82
N ASP A 315 1.56 -60.11 -18.78
CA ASP A 315 0.84 -61.25 -18.18
C ASP A 315 1.21 -61.47 -16.70
N LEU A 316 1.51 -60.37 -15.99
CA LEU A 316 1.88 -60.38 -14.58
C LEU A 316 0.68 -59.93 -13.73
N ASP A 317 0.17 -60.81 -12.87
CA ASP A 317 -0.83 -60.48 -11.85
C ASP A 317 -0.14 -60.01 -10.57
N LEU A 318 0.22 -58.72 -10.54
CA LEU A 318 0.97 -58.13 -9.44
C LEU A 318 0.07 -57.76 -8.26
N SER A 319 0.46 -58.21 -7.07
CA SER A 319 -0.14 -57.74 -5.81
C SER A 319 0.18 -56.26 -5.57
N LYS A 320 -0.57 -55.62 -4.65
CA LYS A 320 -0.35 -54.21 -4.31
C LYS A 320 1.02 -53.99 -3.68
N GLU A 321 1.49 -54.94 -2.90
CA GLU A 321 2.80 -54.91 -2.24
C GLU A 321 3.94 -55.01 -3.26
N GLU A 322 3.79 -55.85 -4.28
CA GLU A 322 4.77 -55.98 -5.38
C GLU A 322 4.83 -54.72 -6.24
N LEU A 323 3.68 -54.09 -6.53
CA LEU A 323 3.65 -52.80 -7.23
C LEU A 323 4.31 -51.67 -6.45
N LYS A 324 4.14 -51.64 -5.12
CA LYS A 324 4.86 -50.68 -4.28
C LYS A 324 6.37 -50.86 -4.36
N GLU A 325 6.87 -52.09 -4.41
CA GLU A 325 8.31 -52.34 -4.59
C GLU A 325 8.81 -51.98 -6.01
N ILE A 326 8.00 -52.23 -7.05
CA ILE A 326 8.30 -51.80 -8.43
C ILE A 326 8.32 -50.28 -8.54
N ASN A 327 7.39 -49.58 -7.88
CA ASN A 327 7.35 -48.12 -7.86
C ASN A 327 8.56 -47.52 -7.12
N LYS A 328 9.03 -48.14 -6.03
CA LYS A 328 10.32 -47.75 -5.40
C LYS A 328 11.51 -47.87 -6.35
N VAL A 329 11.54 -48.89 -7.21
CA VAL A 329 12.59 -49.06 -8.23
C VAL A 329 12.43 -48.04 -9.36
N ARG A 330 11.20 -47.77 -9.79
CA ARG A 330 10.90 -46.70 -10.76
C ARG A 330 11.31 -45.34 -10.21
N GLN A 331 11.04 -45.04 -8.94
CA GLN A 331 11.45 -43.82 -8.26
C GLN A 331 12.97 -43.65 -8.37
N LYS A 332 13.76 -44.69 -8.05
CA LYS A 332 15.23 -44.66 -8.21
C LYS A 332 15.69 -44.40 -9.65
N PHE A 333 14.97 -44.93 -10.65
CA PHE A 333 15.26 -44.67 -12.06
C PHE A 333 14.82 -43.26 -12.50
N HIS A 334 13.74 -42.75 -11.91
CA HIS A 334 13.25 -41.39 -12.10
C HIS A 334 14.20 -40.38 -11.46
N ASP A 335 14.74 -40.66 -10.27
CA ASP A 335 15.78 -39.87 -9.61
C ASP A 335 17.05 -39.81 -10.46
N LEU A 336 17.41 -40.92 -11.12
CA LEU A 336 18.53 -40.99 -12.06
C LEU A 336 18.30 -40.13 -13.32
N THR A 337 17.08 -40.13 -13.87
CA THR A 337 16.72 -39.34 -15.06
C THR A 337 16.49 -37.86 -14.74
N ASN A 338 15.95 -37.55 -13.56
CA ASN A 338 15.93 -36.20 -13.00
C ASN A 338 17.36 -35.68 -12.83
N GLY A 339 18.31 -36.51 -12.40
CA GLY A 339 19.73 -36.13 -12.39
C GLY A 339 20.31 -35.78 -13.78
N ALA A 340 19.83 -36.40 -14.85
CA ALA A 340 20.23 -36.06 -16.23
C ALA A 340 19.53 -34.79 -16.74
N ILE A 341 18.28 -34.57 -16.34
CA ILE A 341 17.55 -33.30 -16.56
C ILE A 341 18.24 -32.16 -15.81
N ASP A 342 18.66 -32.37 -14.55
CA ASP A 342 19.41 -31.42 -13.74
C ASP A 342 20.76 -31.06 -14.40
N GLU A 343 21.42 -32.02 -15.06
CA GLU A 343 22.66 -31.78 -15.79
C GLU A 343 22.44 -30.97 -17.09
N ALA A 344 21.37 -31.27 -17.84
CA ALA A 344 20.95 -30.48 -19.01
C ALA A 344 20.53 -29.05 -18.59
N GLN A 345 19.89 -28.91 -17.44
CA GLN A 345 19.52 -27.62 -16.84
C GLN A 345 20.74 -26.86 -16.32
N LYS A 346 21.74 -27.52 -15.73
CA LYS A 346 23.01 -26.86 -15.39
C LYS A 346 23.64 -26.25 -16.65
N LEU A 347 23.60 -26.96 -17.78
CA LEU A 347 24.10 -26.46 -19.07
C LEU A 347 23.25 -25.30 -19.61
N GLU A 348 21.92 -25.38 -19.56
CA GLU A 348 21.04 -24.27 -19.97
C GLU A 348 21.22 -23.03 -19.06
N LYS A 349 21.28 -23.24 -17.75
CA LYS A 349 21.57 -22.19 -16.76
C LYS A 349 22.96 -21.59 -16.98
N LEU A 350 23.98 -22.41 -17.30
CA LEU A 350 25.30 -21.94 -17.68
C LEU A 350 25.26 -21.10 -18.95
N ALA A 351 24.52 -21.55 -19.98
CA ALA A 351 24.37 -20.83 -21.24
C ALA A 351 23.65 -19.49 -21.04
N LYS A 352 22.55 -19.46 -20.29
CA LYS A 352 21.79 -18.24 -19.96
C LYS A 352 22.54 -17.30 -19.03
N THR A 353 23.25 -17.82 -18.02
CA THR A 353 24.13 -17.02 -17.15
C THR A 353 25.30 -16.44 -17.95
N SER A 354 25.83 -17.20 -18.91
CA SER A 354 26.86 -16.72 -19.83
C SER A 354 26.32 -15.63 -20.77
N ALA A 355 25.11 -15.80 -21.31
CA ALA A 355 24.42 -14.78 -22.11
C ALA A 355 24.15 -13.51 -21.30
N LEU A 356 23.69 -13.64 -20.05
CA LEU A 356 23.50 -12.52 -19.12
C LEU A 356 24.83 -11.82 -18.82
N LYS A 357 25.92 -12.59 -18.61
CA LYS A 357 27.26 -12.03 -18.41
C LYS A 357 27.78 -11.29 -19.65
N ILE A 358 27.56 -11.82 -20.84
CA ILE A 358 27.88 -11.14 -22.10
C ILE A 358 27.07 -9.85 -22.21
N PHE A 359 25.78 -9.89 -21.90
CA PHE A 359 24.91 -8.71 -21.91
C PHE A 359 25.38 -7.66 -20.89
N LYS A 360 25.75 -8.06 -19.67
CA LYS A 360 26.35 -7.17 -18.65
C LYS A 360 27.65 -6.54 -19.14
N ASN A 361 28.53 -7.33 -19.75
CA ASN A 361 29.79 -6.82 -20.28
C ASN A 361 29.57 -5.83 -21.43
N GLU A 362 28.61 -6.08 -22.32
CA GLU A 362 28.26 -5.14 -23.39
C GLU A 362 27.55 -3.90 -22.84
N ASN A 363 26.73 -4.02 -21.79
CA ASN A 363 26.16 -2.87 -21.07
C ASN A 363 27.26 -2.01 -20.44
N GLU A 364 28.23 -2.61 -19.77
CA GLU A 364 29.41 -1.91 -19.22
C GLU A 364 30.19 -1.20 -20.33
N ARG A 365 30.31 -1.83 -21.50
CA ARG A 365 30.98 -1.25 -22.67
C ARG A 365 30.21 -0.09 -23.27
N ILE A 366 28.87 -0.19 -23.38
CA ILE A 366 28.00 0.91 -23.81
C ILE A 366 28.09 2.06 -22.80
N ASN A 367 28.07 1.78 -21.50
CA ASN A 367 28.22 2.78 -20.45
C ASN A 367 29.58 3.48 -20.53
N LYS A 368 30.64 2.73 -20.77
CA LYS A 368 31.98 3.28 -21.02
C LYS A 368 32.00 4.18 -22.27
N HIS A 369 31.35 3.79 -23.36
CA HIS A 369 31.24 4.64 -24.55
C HIS A 369 30.38 5.89 -24.31
N LEU A 370 29.34 5.81 -23.47
CA LEU A 370 28.57 6.98 -23.04
C LEU A 370 29.40 7.93 -22.16
N GLU A 371 30.26 7.39 -21.29
CA GLU A 371 31.22 8.17 -20.52
C GLU A 371 32.30 8.81 -21.40
N GLU A 372 32.81 8.09 -22.41
CA GLU A 372 33.74 8.62 -23.40
C GLU A 372 33.08 9.73 -24.23
N ALA A 373 31.84 9.53 -24.69
CA ALA A 373 31.06 10.57 -25.36
C ALA A 373 30.83 11.79 -24.45
N GLN A 374 30.58 11.60 -23.16
CA GLN A 374 30.47 12.68 -22.19
C GLN A 374 31.81 13.44 -22.02
N LYS A 375 32.95 12.74 -22.04
CA LYS A 375 34.28 13.37 -22.05
C LYS A 375 34.55 14.16 -23.33
N ILE A 376 34.15 13.62 -24.49
CA ILE A 376 34.25 14.32 -25.78
C ILE A 376 33.37 15.58 -25.75
N LEU A 377 32.18 15.52 -25.15
CA LEU A 377 31.32 16.69 -24.98
C LEU A 377 31.96 17.74 -24.07
N GLY A 378 32.58 17.35 -22.95
CA GLY A 378 33.35 18.27 -22.12
C GLY A 378 34.55 18.89 -22.87
N THR A 379 35.14 18.13 -23.80
CA THR A 379 36.24 18.62 -24.66
C THR A 379 35.72 19.60 -25.73
N LEU A 380 34.55 19.34 -26.31
CA LEU A 380 33.87 20.25 -27.23
C LEU A 380 33.46 21.55 -26.54
N GLU A 381 32.95 21.46 -25.31
CA GLU A 381 32.66 22.62 -24.47
C GLU A 381 33.93 23.43 -24.18
N HIS A 382 35.05 22.76 -23.90
CA HIS A 382 36.35 23.40 -23.76
C HIS A 382 36.80 24.10 -25.06
N PHE A 383 36.71 23.45 -26.22
CA PHE A 383 37.04 24.08 -27.50
C PHE A 383 36.12 25.24 -27.87
N GLN A 384 34.84 25.17 -27.52
CA GLN A 384 33.91 26.28 -27.67
C GLN A 384 34.30 27.46 -26.78
N ASN A 385 34.70 27.20 -25.53
CA ASN A 385 35.20 28.22 -24.62
C ASN A 385 36.51 28.86 -25.14
N GLU A 386 37.42 28.07 -25.72
CA GLU A 386 38.66 28.59 -26.34
C GLU A 386 38.37 29.38 -27.62
N LYS A 387 37.47 28.91 -28.48
CA LYS A 387 36.96 29.67 -29.62
C LYS A 387 36.34 31.00 -29.15
N HIS A 388 35.57 30.98 -28.07
CA HIS A 388 34.98 32.19 -27.49
C HIS A 388 36.05 33.17 -27.01
N LYS A 389 37.11 32.71 -26.34
CA LYS A 389 38.25 33.55 -25.97
C LYS A 389 38.92 34.15 -27.20
N ALA A 390 39.17 33.35 -28.24
CA ALA A 390 39.76 33.84 -29.49
C ALA A 390 38.86 34.87 -30.19
N GLU A 391 37.54 34.66 -30.24
CA GLU A 391 36.58 35.63 -30.77
C GLU A 391 36.60 36.95 -29.96
N GLN A 392 36.72 36.89 -28.63
CA GLN A 392 36.88 38.09 -27.80
C GLN A 392 38.22 38.80 -28.05
N GLU A 393 39.30 38.06 -28.28
CA GLU A 393 40.60 38.63 -28.62
C GLU A 393 40.59 39.32 -29.98
N VAL A 394 39.92 38.74 -30.98
CA VAL A 394 39.68 39.37 -32.28
C VAL A 394 38.87 40.65 -32.11
N LEU A 395 37.84 40.65 -31.24
CA LEU A 395 37.05 41.84 -30.95
C LEU A 395 37.92 42.94 -30.31
N ARG A 396 38.76 42.59 -29.32
CA ARG A 396 39.71 43.52 -28.69
C ARG A 396 40.76 44.05 -29.67
N ALA A 397 41.26 43.21 -30.57
CA ALA A 397 42.19 43.61 -31.62
C ALA A 397 41.53 44.57 -32.62
N SER A 398 40.26 44.32 -32.98
CA SER A 398 39.45 45.22 -33.80
C SER A 398 39.22 46.57 -33.10
N GLU A 399 38.93 46.59 -31.79
CA GLU A 399 38.83 47.81 -30.99
C GLU A 399 40.15 48.59 -30.96
N LYS A 400 41.29 47.90 -30.83
CA LYS A 400 42.62 48.53 -30.91
C LYS A 400 42.91 49.10 -32.30
N LEU A 401 42.56 48.37 -33.36
CA LEU A 401 42.70 48.85 -34.75
C LEU A 401 41.84 50.10 -34.98
N LYS A 402 40.62 50.17 -34.44
CA LYS A 402 39.80 51.39 -34.45
C LYS A 402 40.50 52.55 -33.73
N GLY A 403 41.10 52.29 -32.57
CA GLY A 403 41.88 53.30 -31.85
C GLY A 403 43.07 53.82 -32.68
N ILE A 404 43.75 52.92 -33.39
CA ILE A 404 44.84 53.28 -34.31
C ILE A 404 44.31 54.05 -35.52
N GLU A 405 43.20 53.61 -36.13
CA GLU A 405 42.56 54.28 -37.26
C GLU A 405 42.13 55.69 -36.88
N ALA A 406 41.54 55.88 -35.70
CA ALA A 406 41.18 57.20 -35.16
C ALA A 406 42.41 58.08 -34.93
N ASN A 407 43.52 57.50 -34.46
CA ASN A 407 44.78 58.22 -34.27
C ASN A 407 45.43 58.58 -35.61
N ILE A 408 45.42 57.69 -36.60
CA ILE A 408 45.91 57.97 -37.96
C ILE A 408 45.03 59.04 -38.62
N CYS A 409 43.71 58.95 -38.49
CA CYS A 409 42.77 59.98 -38.96
C CYS A 409 43.15 61.35 -38.37
N ARG A 410 43.46 61.40 -37.07
CA ARG A 410 43.89 62.62 -36.38
C ARG A 410 45.26 63.10 -36.88
N ASP A 411 46.27 62.24 -36.90
CA ASP A 411 47.63 62.58 -37.35
C ASP A 411 47.69 63.03 -38.81
N VAL A 412 46.93 62.37 -39.70
CA VAL A 412 46.83 62.75 -41.12
C VAL A 412 46.09 64.08 -41.25
N THR A 413 45.04 64.30 -40.47
CA THR A 413 44.34 65.60 -40.43
C THR A 413 45.29 66.70 -39.96
N ASP A 414 45.98 66.48 -38.85
CA ASP A 414 46.91 67.45 -38.25
C ASP A 414 48.05 67.75 -39.23
N ARG A 415 48.64 66.74 -39.88
CA ARG A 415 49.69 66.91 -40.90
C ARG A 415 49.21 67.58 -42.16
N ILE A 416 48.02 67.26 -42.67
CA ILE A 416 47.45 67.93 -43.84
C ILE A 416 47.21 69.41 -43.50
N CYS A 417 46.66 69.72 -42.33
CA CYS A 417 46.42 71.10 -41.93
C CYS A 417 47.73 71.84 -41.54
N GLU A 418 48.81 71.13 -41.15
CA GLU A 418 50.17 71.69 -40.96
C GLU A 418 50.94 71.89 -42.29
N GLU A 419 50.88 70.96 -43.25
CA GLU A 419 51.54 71.09 -44.58
C GLU A 419 50.84 72.13 -45.47
N ILE A 420 49.55 72.36 -45.26
CA ILE A 420 48.84 73.53 -45.80
C ILE A 420 49.26 74.83 -45.06
N GLY A 421 50.30 74.76 -44.23
CA GLY A 421 50.91 75.87 -43.50
C GLY A 421 51.24 77.10 -44.34
N PRO A 422 51.67 78.16 -43.66
CA PRO A 422 50.91 79.33 -43.24
C PRO A 422 50.42 80.25 -44.38
N CYS A 423 50.46 79.81 -45.64
CA CYS A 423 50.15 80.62 -46.82
C CYS A 423 48.66 81.03 -46.96
N ILE A 424 47.80 80.59 -46.05
CA ILE A 424 46.41 81.02 -45.95
C ILE A 424 46.19 82.02 -44.79
N ARG A 425 47.18 82.26 -43.90
CA ARG A 425 46.99 83.14 -42.72
C ARG A 425 47.52 84.57 -42.81
N VAL A 426 48.38 84.96 -43.75
CA VAL A 426 48.77 86.39 -43.87
C VAL A 426 49.19 86.72 -45.29
N GLY A 427 48.68 87.84 -45.82
CA GLY A 427 48.88 88.29 -47.20
C GLY A 427 50.35 88.50 -47.60
N HIS A 428 50.60 88.24 -48.90
CA HIS A 428 51.70 88.66 -49.79
C HIS A 428 52.81 89.58 -49.22
N PRO A 429 54.10 89.41 -49.64
CA PRO A 429 54.47 89.69 -51.04
C PRO A 429 55.66 88.93 -51.68
N ALA A 430 55.58 88.85 -53.02
CA ALA A 430 56.67 89.05 -53.98
C ALA A 430 57.97 88.21 -53.90
N SER A 431 57.91 86.89 -54.11
CA SER A 431 59.08 86.15 -54.68
C SER A 431 58.80 84.77 -55.31
N CYS A 432 57.55 84.35 -55.51
CA CYS A 432 57.27 83.11 -56.25
C CYS A 432 57.46 83.31 -57.76
N LYS A 433 58.71 83.15 -58.22
CA LYS A 433 59.06 83.01 -59.64
C LYS A 433 58.41 81.73 -60.21
N TYR A 434 57.25 81.88 -60.85
CA TYR A 434 56.67 80.84 -61.70
C TYR A 434 57.55 80.65 -62.95
N ARG A 435 58.22 79.48 -63.03
CA ARG A 435 58.94 79.02 -64.21
C ARG A 435 57.92 78.71 -65.31
N ARG A 436 57.99 79.44 -66.43
CA ARG A 436 57.16 79.24 -67.63
C ARG A 436 57.27 77.79 -68.12
N LEU A 437 56.19 77.01 -67.97
CA LEU A 437 55.89 75.87 -68.84
C LEU A 437 54.68 76.24 -69.69
N ARG A 438 54.90 76.31 -71.00
CA ARG A 438 53.86 76.57 -72.00
C ARG A 438 52.89 75.39 -72.04
N GLY A 439 51.60 75.72 -71.96
CA GLY A 439 50.55 74.94 -72.60
C GLY A 439 49.76 73.98 -71.72
N LYS A 440 48.85 74.52 -70.88
CA LYS A 440 47.41 74.16 -70.77
C LYS A 440 46.79 74.86 -69.55
N ARG A 441 45.51 75.23 -69.67
CA ARG A 441 44.73 76.19 -68.85
C ARG A 441 44.66 75.84 -67.34
N PRO A 442 44.67 76.82 -66.42
CA PRO A 442 44.38 76.57 -65.00
C PRO A 442 42.86 76.55 -64.74
N TYR A 443 42.41 75.52 -64.02
CA TYR A 443 41.09 75.41 -63.40
C TYR A 443 41.26 75.85 -61.93
N HIS A 444 40.54 76.88 -61.47
CA HIS A 444 40.51 77.26 -60.06
C HIS A 444 39.76 76.18 -59.25
N LYS A 445 40.40 75.59 -58.23
CA LYS A 445 39.72 74.79 -57.19
C LYS A 445 39.55 75.63 -55.90
N PRO A 446 38.46 75.45 -55.15
CA PRO A 446 38.17 76.20 -53.93
C PRO A 446 39.01 75.71 -52.73
N LEU A 447 39.22 76.61 -51.77
CA LEU A 447 39.85 76.37 -50.47
C LEU A 447 39.20 75.18 -49.75
N VAL A 448 40.02 74.25 -49.27
CA VAL A 448 39.62 73.06 -48.53
C VAL A 448 39.38 73.44 -47.07
N ASP A 449 38.15 73.23 -46.60
CA ASP A 449 37.74 73.34 -45.19
C ASP A 449 38.17 72.07 -44.44
N CYS A 450 39.14 72.19 -43.53
CA CYS A 450 39.74 71.05 -42.83
C CYS A 450 38.69 70.27 -42.00
N GLU A 451 37.68 70.92 -41.39
CA GLU A 451 36.67 70.22 -40.55
C GLU A 451 35.80 69.26 -41.37
N ASN A 452 35.42 69.64 -42.60
CA ASN A 452 34.63 68.81 -43.50
C ASN A 452 35.41 67.62 -44.08
N VAL A 453 36.73 67.75 -44.23
CA VAL A 453 37.59 66.66 -44.69
C VAL A 453 37.76 65.61 -43.60
N THR A 454 37.90 66.03 -42.33
CA THR A 454 38.02 65.11 -41.19
C THR A 454 36.74 64.30 -40.94
N SER A 455 35.56 64.92 -40.98
CA SER A 455 34.28 64.20 -40.80
C SER A 455 34.07 63.14 -41.90
N ARG A 456 34.31 63.49 -43.17
CA ARG A 456 34.06 62.55 -44.29
C ARG A 456 35.05 61.41 -44.39
N LEU A 457 36.28 61.58 -43.89
CA LEU A 457 37.29 60.51 -43.90
C LEU A 457 37.07 59.49 -42.79
N CYS A 458 36.46 59.87 -41.66
CA CYS A 458 36.36 58.99 -40.49
C CYS A 458 34.93 58.42 -40.24
N ASP A 459 33.89 58.88 -40.95
CA ASP A 459 32.48 58.41 -40.77
C ASP A 459 32.11 57.08 -41.47
N TYR A 460 33.04 56.43 -42.20
CA TYR A 460 32.71 55.23 -43.00
C TYR A 460 32.83 53.89 -42.25
N SER A 461 33.23 53.85 -40.96
CA SER A 461 33.59 52.60 -40.26
C SER A 461 32.69 52.18 -39.07
N ASP A 462 31.63 52.93 -38.73
CA ASP A 462 30.88 52.70 -37.48
C ASP A 462 29.68 51.72 -37.56
N PRO A 463 28.77 51.80 -38.56
CA PRO A 463 27.58 50.93 -38.60
C PRO A 463 27.89 49.45 -38.81
N VAL A 464 28.92 49.13 -39.61
CA VAL A 464 29.35 47.74 -39.87
C VAL A 464 29.91 47.08 -38.61
N TYR A 465 30.59 47.85 -37.77
CA TYR A 465 31.17 47.37 -36.52
C TYR A 465 30.10 47.09 -35.45
N ILE A 466 29.10 47.96 -35.29
CA ILE A 466 28.01 47.75 -34.32
C ILE A 466 27.21 46.49 -34.69
N VAL A 467 26.85 46.33 -35.97
CA VAL A 467 26.13 45.14 -36.44
C VAL A 467 26.96 43.87 -36.28
N ALA A 468 28.27 43.90 -36.54
CA ALA A 468 29.15 42.76 -36.32
C ALA A 468 29.26 42.37 -34.83
N LYS A 469 29.36 43.35 -33.92
CA LYS A 469 29.43 43.13 -32.47
C LYS A 469 28.12 42.55 -31.92
N GLU A 470 26.97 43.07 -32.34
CA GLU A 470 25.66 42.56 -31.92
C GLU A 470 25.37 41.16 -32.50
N THR A 471 25.75 40.91 -33.76
CA THR A 471 25.63 39.58 -34.40
C THR A 471 26.50 38.54 -33.68
N LEU A 472 27.72 38.92 -33.26
CA LEU A 472 28.61 38.04 -32.51
C LEU A 472 28.05 37.73 -31.11
N LEU A 473 27.53 38.73 -30.39
CA LEU A 473 26.91 38.53 -29.07
C LEU A 473 25.63 37.67 -29.15
N ALA A 474 24.80 37.86 -30.19
CA ALA A 474 23.62 37.05 -30.43
C ALA A 474 23.99 35.59 -30.76
N LYS A 475 25.01 35.39 -31.61
CA LYS A 475 25.58 34.07 -31.90
C LYS A 475 26.11 33.39 -30.63
N GLN A 476 26.81 34.12 -29.76
CA GLN A 476 27.34 33.58 -28.50
C GLN A 476 26.23 33.17 -27.52
N LYS A 477 25.18 33.97 -27.37
CA LYS A 477 24.02 33.60 -26.56
C LYS A 477 23.34 32.33 -27.10
N LEU A 478 23.22 32.21 -28.42
CA LEU A 478 22.62 31.04 -29.06
C LEU A 478 23.49 29.79 -28.91
N GLU A 479 24.81 29.90 -29.10
CA GLU A 479 25.77 28.80 -28.93
C GLU A 479 25.79 28.30 -27.47
N ASN A 480 25.82 29.20 -26.48
CA ASN A 480 25.79 28.82 -25.06
C ASN A 480 24.47 28.15 -24.66
N ALA A 481 23.33 28.68 -25.12
CA ALA A 481 22.02 28.08 -24.86
C ALA A 481 21.89 26.68 -25.51
N ALA A 482 22.38 26.53 -26.75
CA ALA A 482 22.39 25.26 -27.46
C ALA A 482 23.28 24.21 -26.77
N SER A 483 24.49 24.59 -26.34
CA SER A 483 25.41 23.68 -25.65
C SER A 483 24.88 23.23 -24.29
N GLN A 484 24.30 24.14 -23.51
CA GLN A 484 23.72 23.79 -22.21
C GLN A 484 22.45 22.93 -22.35
N GLN A 485 21.62 23.21 -23.35
CA GLN A 485 20.44 22.39 -23.66
C GLN A 485 20.84 20.99 -24.16
N PHE A 486 21.92 20.89 -24.96
CA PHE A 486 22.45 19.62 -25.43
C PHE A 486 23.06 18.79 -24.30
N ALA A 487 23.83 19.41 -23.39
CA ALA A 487 24.42 18.72 -22.24
C ALA A 487 23.35 18.14 -21.30
N ASN A 488 22.30 18.91 -20.99
CA ASN A 488 21.18 18.43 -20.19
C ASN A 488 20.43 17.29 -20.90
N SER A 489 20.16 17.44 -22.19
CA SER A 489 19.47 16.41 -22.99
C SER A 489 20.29 15.12 -23.10
N PHE A 490 21.61 15.22 -23.17
CA PHE A 490 22.51 14.06 -23.20
C PHE A 490 22.59 13.35 -21.85
N SER A 491 22.61 14.10 -20.74
CA SER A 491 22.52 13.52 -19.39
C SER A 491 21.20 12.76 -19.18
N ASP A 492 20.09 13.36 -19.58
CA ASP A 492 18.76 12.74 -19.50
C ASP A 492 18.67 11.50 -20.40
N PHE A 493 19.24 11.55 -21.61
CA PHE A 493 19.34 10.41 -22.52
C PHE A 493 20.20 9.27 -21.97
N LYS A 494 21.31 9.61 -21.29
CA LYS A 494 22.17 8.63 -20.61
C LYS A 494 21.44 7.93 -19.46
N GLU A 495 20.71 8.67 -18.62
CA GLU A 495 19.87 8.08 -17.57
C GLU A 495 18.84 7.13 -18.19
N ALA A 496 18.21 7.54 -19.29
CA ALA A 496 17.20 6.72 -19.94
C ALA A 496 17.76 5.46 -20.62
N ILE A 497 18.92 5.53 -21.29
CA ILE A 497 19.62 4.33 -21.79
C ILE A 497 19.98 3.40 -20.63
N ASN A 498 20.51 3.92 -19.53
CA ASN A 498 20.82 3.10 -18.35
C ASN A 498 19.58 2.34 -17.85
N VAL A 499 18.41 2.99 -17.83
CA VAL A 499 17.16 2.34 -17.45
C VAL A 499 16.74 1.27 -18.48
N VAL A 500 16.91 1.50 -19.78
CA VAL A 500 16.63 0.50 -20.82
C VAL A 500 17.56 -0.71 -20.67
N LEU A 501 18.87 -0.50 -20.50
CA LEU A 501 19.86 -1.57 -20.36
C LEU A 501 19.62 -2.41 -19.09
N THR A 502 19.39 -1.74 -17.96
CA THR A 502 19.04 -2.41 -16.69
C THR A 502 17.73 -3.18 -16.80
N THR A 503 16.78 -2.66 -17.58
CA THR A 503 15.49 -3.31 -17.81
C THR A 503 15.60 -4.50 -18.78
N SER A 504 16.43 -4.43 -19.82
CA SER A 504 16.74 -5.56 -20.70
C SER A 504 17.44 -6.70 -19.93
N GLU A 505 18.29 -6.35 -18.97
CA GLU A 505 18.84 -7.31 -18.00
C GLU A 505 17.72 -7.99 -17.21
N LYS A 506 16.75 -7.23 -16.67
CA LYS A 506 15.57 -7.78 -15.99
C LYS A 506 14.65 -8.63 -16.88
N ILE A 507 14.52 -8.31 -18.17
CA ILE A 507 13.76 -9.15 -19.13
C ILE A 507 14.47 -10.49 -19.33
N LEU A 508 15.80 -10.48 -19.48
CA LEU A 508 16.60 -11.70 -19.57
C LEU A 508 16.53 -12.52 -18.27
N GLU A 509 16.56 -11.85 -17.11
CA GLU A 509 16.28 -12.48 -15.81
C GLU A 509 14.87 -13.06 -15.75
N ALA A 510 13.86 -12.36 -16.25
CA ALA A 510 12.48 -12.83 -16.32
C ALA A 510 12.31 -14.03 -17.28
N ASP A 511 13.03 -14.08 -18.39
CA ASP A 511 13.05 -15.22 -19.32
C ASP A 511 13.74 -16.43 -18.70
N ILE A 512 14.83 -16.22 -17.96
CA ILE A 512 15.46 -17.24 -17.11
C ILE A 512 14.45 -17.76 -16.09
N VAL A 513 13.74 -16.87 -15.39
CA VAL A 513 12.70 -17.23 -14.41
C VAL A 513 11.54 -17.98 -15.06
N LEU A 514 11.07 -17.58 -16.25
CA LEU A 514 10.00 -18.27 -16.97
C LEU A 514 10.41 -19.66 -17.44
N SER A 515 11.65 -19.80 -17.90
CA SER A 515 12.19 -21.08 -18.31
C SER A 515 12.42 -22.00 -17.11
N GLN A 516 12.91 -21.44 -16.00
CA GLN A 516 13.01 -22.14 -14.73
C GLN A 516 11.63 -22.52 -14.22
N ALA A 517 10.63 -21.65 -14.35
CA ALA A 517 9.25 -21.94 -13.98
C ALA A 517 8.64 -23.07 -14.84
N ALA A 518 8.93 -23.11 -16.14
CA ALA A 518 8.54 -24.23 -17.00
C ALA A 518 9.24 -25.54 -16.59
N VAL A 519 10.50 -25.44 -16.17
CA VAL A 519 11.27 -26.55 -15.62
C VAL A 519 10.74 -27.03 -14.28
N ASP A 520 10.48 -26.14 -13.34
CA ASP A 520 9.92 -26.42 -12.01
C ASP A 520 8.54 -27.06 -12.17
N LEU A 521 7.74 -26.57 -13.13
CA LEU A 521 6.49 -27.20 -13.53
C LEU A 521 6.69 -28.61 -14.07
N LEU A 522 7.75 -28.87 -14.85
CA LEU A 522 8.08 -30.21 -15.33
C LEU A 522 8.58 -31.14 -14.21
N GLN A 523 9.40 -30.62 -13.28
CA GLN A 523 9.91 -31.35 -12.11
C GLN A 523 8.78 -31.69 -11.12
N ARG A 524 7.75 -30.85 -11.00
CA ARG A 524 6.53 -31.16 -10.23
C ARG A 524 5.85 -32.48 -10.65
N PHE A 525 5.98 -32.88 -11.92
CA PHE A 525 5.45 -34.19 -12.37
C PHE A 525 6.31 -35.38 -11.90
N GLY A 526 7.55 -35.14 -11.47
CA GLY A 526 8.51 -36.16 -11.07
C GLY A 526 8.74 -36.30 -9.56
N GLU A 527 8.20 -35.41 -8.71
CA GLU A 527 8.35 -35.48 -7.25
C GLU A 527 7.51 -36.59 -6.59
N HIS A 528 6.52 -37.13 -7.31
CA HIS A 528 5.61 -38.16 -6.81
C HIS A 528 5.54 -39.35 -7.75
N GLU A 529 5.33 -40.54 -7.19
CA GLU A 529 5.16 -41.78 -7.97
C GLU A 529 4.10 -41.60 -9.06
N SER A 530 2.96 -40.98 -8.73
CA SER A 530 1.92 -40.60 -9.68
C SER A 530 2.04 -39.13 -10.12
N PRO A 531 2.30 -38.84 -11.41
CA PRO A 531 2.35 -37.47 -11.93
C PRO A 531 1.04 -36.69 -11.71
N VAL A 532 -0.10 -37.37 -11.76
CA VAL A 532 -1.41 -36.75 -11.51
C VAL A 532 -1.57 -36.39 -10.05
N GLN A 533 -1.12 -37.25 -9.13
CA GLN A 533 -1.11 -36.96 -7.70
C GLN A 533 -0.23 -35.73 -7.39
N GLY A 534 0.95 -35.67 -8.00
CA GLY A 534 1.86 -34.53 -7.87
C GLY A 534 1.24 -33.20 -8.29
N ILE A 535 0.46 -33.16 -9.39
CA ILE A 535 -0.27 -31.95 -9.81
C ILE A 535 -1.23 -31.45 -8.73
N PHE A 536 -1.99 -32.35 -8.10
CA PHE A 536 -2.99 -31.98 -7.11
C PHE A 536 -2.38 -31.52 -5.79
N LEU A 537 -1.30 -32.18 -5.33
CA LEU A 537 -0.54 -31.75 -4.15
C LEU A 537 0.16 -30.41 -4.40
N ALA A 538 0.69 -30.21 -5.60
CA ALA A 538 1.31 -28.95 -5.98
C ALA A 538 0.27 -27.81 -6.10
N TRP A 539 -0.93 -28.09 -6.62
CA TRP A 539 -2.04 -27.14 -6.60
C TRP A 539 -2.48 -26.82 -5.16
N GLN A 540 -2.57 -27.81 -4.28
CA GLN A 540 -2.87 -27.59 -2.87
C GLN A 540 -1.84 -26.64 -2.22
N LYS A 541 -0.54 -26.84 -2.48
CA LYS A 541 0.55 -25.94 -2.05
C LYS A 541 0.38 -24.54 -2.64
N ASP A 542 0.02 -24.43 -3.91
CA ASP A 542 -0.20 -23.16 -4.60
C ASP A 542 -1.38 -22.36 -4.01
N ILE A 543 -2.46 -23.02 -3.56
CA ILE A 543 -3.56 -22.36 -2.85
C ILE A 543 -3.07 -21.69 -1.57
N LYS A 544 -2.28 -22.42 -0.76
CA LYS A 544 -1.70 -21.86 0.47
C LYS A 544 -0.79 -20.67 0.15
N LEU A 545 0.08 -20.81 -0.85
CA LEU A 545 0.96 -19.73 -1.30
C LEU A 545 0.16 -18.50 -1.77
N ALA A 546 -0.92 -18.71 -2.53
CA ALA A 546 -1.79 -17.63 -2.99
C ALA A 546 -2.47 -16.89 -1.83
N MET A 547 -2.91 -17.61 -0.79
CA MET A 547 -3.48 -16.99 0.40
C MET A 547 -2.46 -16.28 1.28
N ASN A 548 -1.23 -16.81 1.39
CA ASN A 548 -0.14 -16.08 2.05
C ASN A 548 0.14 -14.74 1.34
N LYS A 549 0.13 -14.72 0.01
CA LYS A 549 0.23 -13.50 -0.79
C LYS A 549 -1.00 -12.59 -0.65
N TYR A 550 -2.19 -13.15 -0.43
CA TYR A 550 -3.41 -12.38 -0.14
C TYR A 550 -3.26 -11.58 1.16
N PHE A 551 -2.78 -12.22 2.23
CA PHE A 551 -2.53 -11.52 3.50
C PHE A 551 -1.51 -10.39 3.32
N MET A 552 -0.44 -10.65 2.58
CA MET A 552 0.59 -9.64 2.27
C MET A 552 0.03 -8.48 1.46
N ALA A 553 -0.80 -8.77 0.45
CA ALA A 553 -1.44 -7.76 -0.37
C ALA A 553 -2.40 -6.88 0.44
N ASN A 554 -3.16 -7.44 1.39
CA ASN A 554 -4.00 -6.64 2.28
C ASN A 554 -3.17 -5.75 3.22
N ALA A 555 -2.12 -6.30 3.85
CA ALA A 555 -1.22 -5.52 4.69
C ALA A 555 -0.52 -4.40 3.90
N GLN A 556 -0.11 -4.68 2.66
CA GLN A 556 0.54 -3.70 1.78
C GLN A 556 -0.46 -2.65 1.26
N SER A 557 -1.71 -3.06 0.96
CA SER A 557 -2.81 -2.14 0.65
C SER A 557 -3.02 -1.16 1.80
N MET A 558 -3.00 -1.67 3.03
CA MET A 558 -3.21 -0.84 4.21
C MET A 558 -2.04 0.07 4.54
N LYS A 559 -0.81 -0.39 4.33
CA LYS A 559 0.36 0.51 4.32
C LYS A 559 0.18 1.63 3.29
N ASN A 560 -0.31 1.28 2.11
CA ASN A 560 -0.40 2.21 1.01
C ASN A 560 -1.46 3.31 1.25
N SER A 561 -2.54 3.02 1.99
CA SER A 561 -3.59 4.00 2.32
C SER A 561 -3.13 5.15 3.21
N ILE A 562 -2.03 4.96 3.96
CA ILE A 562 -1.36 5.99 4.77
C ILE A 562 -0.04 6.49 4.15
N SER A 563 0.20 6.13 2.88
CA SER A 563 1.34 6.59 2.09
C SER A 563 0.87 7.35 0.85
N GLU A 564 1.79 7.74 -0.03
CA GLU A 564 1.48 8.35 -1.33
C GLU A 564 1.22 7.30 -2.43
N GLN A 565 1.27 6.01 -2.10
CA GLN A 565 1.09 4.91 -3.04
C GLN A 565 -0.38 4.48 -3.17
N SER A 566 -0.71 3.80 -4.26
CA SER A 566 -2.06 3.27 -4.49
C SER A 566 -2.40 2.15 -3.49
N ALA A 567 -3.43 2.35 -2.68
CA ALA A 567 -3.94 1.34 -1.75
C ALA A 567 -4.48 0.10 -2.48
N ILE A 568 -5.10 0.26 -3.65
CA ILE A 568 -5.75 -0.86 -4.34
C ILE A 568 -4.79 -1.73 -5.16
N GLU A 569 -3.65 -1.18 -5.57
CA GLU A 569 -2.71 -1.86 -6.49
C GLU A 569 -2.21 -3.22 -5.96
N PRO A 570 -1.81 -3.38 -4.68
CA PRO A 570 -1.36 -4.68 -4.17
C PRO A 570 -2.42 -5.79 -4.29
N LEU A 571 -3.70 -5.45 -4.12
CA LEU A 571 -4.81 -6.41 -4.26
C LEU A 571 -5.08 -6.75 -5.72
N LEU A 572 -4.96 -5.78 -6.63
CA LEU A 572 -5.03 -6.02 -8.08
C LEU A 572 -3.88 -6.90 -8.56
N ASP A 573 -2.67 -6.66 -8.04
CA ASP A 573 -1.50 -7.48 -8.32
C ASP A 573 -1.72 -8.91 -7.83
N TRP A 574 -2.13 -9.11 -6.57
CA TRP A 574 -2.48 -10.44 -6.06
C TRP A 574 -3.54 -11.15 -6.93
N LYS A 575 -4.60 -10.43 -7.31
CA LYS A 575 -5.67 -10.96 -8.17
C LYS A 575 -5.12 -11.41 -9.54
N SER A 576 -4.24 -10.63 -10.14
CA SER A 576 -3.67 -11.00 -11.44
C SER A 576 -2.60 -12.09 -11.34
N CYS A 577 -1.88 -12.17 -10.22
CA CYS A 577 -0.65 -12.94 -10.08
C CYS A 577 -0.74 -14.21 -9.25
N SER A 578 -1.71 -14.33 -8.36
CA SER A 578 -1.73 -15.40 -7.36
C SER A 578 -3.11 -16.01 -7.20
N PHE A 579 -4.17 -15.22 -7.36
CA PHE A 579 -5.53 -15.76 -7.44
C PHE A 579 -5.73 -16.85 -8.52
N PRO A 580 -5.14 -16.77 -9.73
CA PRO A 580 -5.34 -17.83 -10.73
C PRO A 580 -4.86 -19.21 -10.26
N SER A 581 -3.93 -19.26 -9.30
CA SER A 581 -3.49 -20.50 -8.69
C SER A 581 -4.49 -21.12 -7.72
N ILE A 582 -5.43 -20.33 -7.18
CA ILE A 582 -6.55 -20.87 -6.43
C ILE A 582 -7.46 -21.70 -7.34
N ILE A 583 -7.62 -21.31 -8.61
CA ILE A 583 -8.48 -22.02 -9.58
C ILE A 583 -7.73 -23.06 -10.42
N GLY A 584 -6.49 -23.42 -10.05
CA GLY A 584 -5.74 -24.53 -10.65
C GLY A 584 -4.72 -24.15 -11.73
N ILE A 585 -4.37 -22.87 -11.87
CA ILE A 585 -3.27 -22.44 -12.73
C ILE A 585 -1.96 -22.45 -11.93
N PRO A 586 -0.97 -23.30 -12.26
CA PRO A 586 0.28 -23.43 -11.49
C PRO A 586 0.95 -22.08 -11.19
N SER A 587 1.45 -21.94 -9.96
CA SER A 587 2.06 -20.68 -9.51
C SER A 587 3.35 -20.31 -10.24
N GLU A 588 4.01 -21.28 -10.87
CA GLU A 588 5.14 -21.08 -11.78
C GLU A 588 4.74 -20.28 -13.03
N ILE A 589 3.58 -20.63 -13.62
CA ILE A 589 3.07 -19.96 -14.82
C ILE A 589 2.63 -18.54 -14.46
N THR A 590 1.87 -18.39 -13.38
CA THR A 590 1.39 -17.07 -12.94
C THR A 590 2.52 -16.20 -12.41
N GLY A 591 3.49 -16.79 -11.70
CA GLY A 591 4.69 -16.13 -11.19
C GLY A 591 5.59 -15.63 -12.31
N GLY A 592 5.81 -16.45 -13.35
CA GLY A 592 6.52 -16.03 -14.55
C GLY A 592 5.78 -14.92 -15.31
N GLN A 593 4.47 -15.08 -15.55
CA GLN A 593 3.64 -14.04 -16.16
C GLN A 593 3.64 -12.73 -15.37
N CYS A 594 3.69 -12.79 -14.04
CA CYS A 594 3.73 -11.59 -13.20
C CYS A 594 5.11 -10.98 -13.07
N THR A 595 6.17 -11.79 -13.12
CA THR A 595 7.54 -11.27 -13.27
C THR A 595 7.64 -10.51 -14.60
N VAL A 596 7.07 -11.05 -15.68
CA VAL A 596 6.98 -10.36 -16.97
C VAL A 596 6.08 -9.13 -16.89
N ASN A 597 4.89 -9.20 -16.30
CA ASN A 597 3.97 -8.06 -16.22
C ASN A 597 4.53 -6.93 -15.34
N SER A 598 5.18 -7.24 -14.22
CA SER A 598 5.85 -6.25 -13.38
C SER A 598 7.05 -5.63 -14.08
N THR A 599 7.85 -6.44 -14.79
CA THR A 599 8.92 -5.95 -15.67
C THR A 599 8.34 -5.06 -16.79
N LEU A 600 7.21 -5.43 -17.39
CA LEU A 600 6.49 -4.61 -18.37
C LEU A 600 5.92 -3.31 -17.77
N LYS A 601 5.49 -3.31 -16.50
CA LYS A 601 5.10 -2.08 -15.78
C LYS A 601 6.30 -1.15 -15.58
N GLU A 602 7.46 -1.68 -15.18
CA GLU A 602 8.71 -0.91 -15.06
C GLU A 602 9.20 -0.40 -16.43
N ILE A 603 9.08 -1.21 -17.50
CA ILE A 603 9.32 -0.80 -18.89
C ILE A 603 8.39 0.35 -19.26
N LYS A 604 7.08 0.23 -19.00
CA LYS A 604 6.12 1.31 -19.29
C LYS A 604 6.43 2.58 -18.53
N LYS A 605 6.87 2.48 -17.27
CA LYS A 605 7.29 3.62 -16.44
C LYS A 605 8.55 4.30 -16.98
N ALA A 606 9.53 3.50 -17.40
CA ALA A 606 10.75 3.98 -18.06
C ALA A 606 10.47 4.63 -19.42
N LEU A 607 9.65 3.97 -20.25
CA LEU A 607 9.20 4.48 -21.55
C LEU A 607 8.39 5.77 -21.39
N LYS A 608 7.57 5.89 -20.33
CA LYS A 608 6.84 7.13 -20.03
C LYS A 608 7.80 8.28 -19.69
N LYS A 609 8.86 8.01 -18.92
CA LYS A 609 9.94 9.00 -18.65
C LYS A 609 10.65 9.44 -19.94
N LEU A 610 10.95 8.48 -20.83
CA LEU A 610 11.51 8.73 -22.17
C LEU A 610 10.57 9.53 -23.07
N GLU A 611 9.27 9.21 -23.05
CA GLU A 611 8.23 9.93 -23.77
C GLU A 611 8.09 11.37 -23.26
N GLU A 612 8.11 11.59 -21.94
CA GLU A 612 8.06 12.93 -21.32
C GLU A 612 9.27 13.80 -21.70
N LEU A 613 10.45 13.19 -21.88
CA LEU A 613 11.66 13.85 -22.36
C LEU A 613 11.59 14.15 -23.88
N ALA A 614 11.09 13.21 -24.69
CA ALA A 614 10.94 13.37 -26.13
C ALA A 614 9.89 14.44 -26.50
N VAL A 615 8.81 14.55 -25.71
CA VAL A 615 7.75 15.57 -25.86
C VAL A 615 8.26 17.01 -25.66
N LYS A 616 9.36 17.19 -24.92
CA LYS A 616 10.01 18.51 -24.77
C LYS A 616 10.73 18.97 -26.04
N GLN A 617 11.14 18.04 -26.92
CA GLN A 617 11.93 18.37 -28.11
C GLN A 617 11.13 18.33 -29.43
N ASP A 618 10.06 17.53 -29.52
CA ASP A 618 9.27 17.40 -30.76
C ASP A 618 7.77 17.70 -30.56
N PRO A 619 7.22 18.74 -31.24
CA PRO A 619 5.79 19.09 -31.18
C PRO A 619 4.82 18.01 -31.66
N ILE A 620 5.25 17.10 -32.55
CA ILE A 620 4.39 16.05 -33.12
C ILE A 620 4.25 14.88 -32.14
N LEU A 621 5.33 14.51 -31.44
CA LEU A 621 5.27 13.53 -30.36
C LEU A 621 4.38 14.00 -29.20
N ARG A 622 4.26 15.31 -28.97
CA ARG A 622 3.37 15.90 -27.96
C ARG A 622 1.90 15.54 -28.22
N GLU A 623 1.44 15.59 -29.46
CA GLU A 623 0.06 15.23 -29.83
C GLU A 623 -0.19 13.72 -29.77
N VAL A 624 0.81 12.90 -30.11
CA VAL A 624 0.72 11.43 -30.02
C VAL A 624 0.68 10.96 -28.55
N VAL A 625 1.51 11.53 -27.69
CA VAL A 625 1.52 11.23 -26.25
C VAL A 625 0.23 11.73 -25.59
N LYS A 626 -0.29 12.89 -25.99
CA LYS A 626 -1.59 13.40 -25.54
C LYS A 626 -2.73 12.44 -25.92
N LEU A 627 -2.76 11.97 -27.17
CA LEU A 627 -3.77 10.99 -27.62
C LEU A 627 -3.66 9.65 -26.87
N LYS A 628 -2.44 9.14 -26.64
CA LYS A 628 -2.20 7.93 -25.85
C LYS A 628 -2.69 8.10 -24.40
N ASN A 629 -2.34 9.22 -23.76
CA ASN A 629 -2.78 9.53 -22.40
C ASN A 629 -4.30 9.68 -22.33
N ASP A 630 -4.93 10.28 -23.34
CA ASP A 630 -6.39 10.39 -23.45
C ASP A 630 -7.05 9.01 -23.61
N ILE A 631 -6.46 8.09 -24.38
CA ILE A 631 -6.93 6.70 -24.52
C ILE A 631 -6.75 5.92 -23.21
N GLU A 632 -5.59 5.99 -22.57
CA GLU A 632 -5.35 5.33 -21.28
C GLU A 632 -6.26 5.86 -20.19
N ALA A 633 -6.48 7.19 -20.14
CA ALA A 633 -7.41 7.82 -19.21
C ALA A 633 -8.84 7.33 -19.46
N LYS A 634 -9.28 7.26 -20.72
CA LYS A 634 -10.61 6.74 -21.09
C LYS A 634 -10.77 5.26 -20.73
N ILE A 635 -9.75 4.42 -20.93
CA ILE A 635 -9.79 2.99 -20.56
C ILE A 635 -9.83 2.82 -19.04
N LYS A 636 -8.96 3.54 -18.31
CA LYS A 636 -8.96 3.52 -16.84
C LYS A 636 -10.29 4.03 -16.29
N GLN A 637 -10.82 5.11 -16.85
CA GLN A 637 -12.10 5.67 -16.46
C GLN A 637 -13.24 4.69 -16.74
N ALA A 638 -13.31 4.08 -17.93
CA ALA A 638 -14.34 3.10 -18.27
C ALA A 638 -14.32 1.87 -17.34
N LEU A 639 -13.14 1.29 -17.07
CA LEU A 639 -12.99 0.19 -16.12
C LEU A 639 -13.35 0.60 -14.70
N THR A 640 -13.03 1.83 -14.31
CA THR A 640 -13.30 2.36 -12.98
C THR A 640 -14.80 2.65 -12.80
N ASP A 641 -15.46 3.23 -13.79
CA ASP A 641 -16.89 3.54 -13.79
C ASP A 641 -17.74 2.26 -13.83
N GLU A 642 -17.35 1.25 -14.61
CA GLU A 642 -18.03 -0.05 -14.64
C GLU A 642 -17.90 -0.80 -13.29
N VAL A 643 -16.72 -0.71 -12.65
CA VAL A 643 -16.51 -1.25 -11.30
C VAL A 643 -17.35 -0.51 -10.25
N TYR A 644 -17.48 0.81 -10.36
CA TYR A 644 -18.28 1.60 -9.43
C TYR A 644 -19.79 1.36 -9.59
N GLU A 645 -20.30 1.32 -10.82
CA GLU A 645 -21.71 1.01 -11.07
C GLU A 645 -22.08 -0.42 -10.64
N PHE A 646 -21.18 -1.39 -10.85
CA PHE A 646 -21.38 -2.75 -10.38
C PHE A 646 -21.36 -2.86 -8.85
N ALA A 647 -20.40 -2.21 -8.18
CA ALA A 647 -20.32 -2.18 -6.73
C ALA A 647 -21.60 -1.55 -6.13
N LYS A 648 -22.01 -0.40 -6.66
CA LYS A 648 -23.27 0.26 -6.29
C LYS A 648 -24.49 -0.64 -6.47
N LYS A 649 -24.56 -1.42 -7.55
CA LYS A 649 -25.65 -2.37 -7.80
C LYS A 649 -25.64 -3.58 -6.85
N THR A 650 -24.47 -3.97 -6.35
CA THR A 650 -24.30 -5.20 -5.54
C THR A 650 -24.43 -4.92 -4.05
N THR A 651 -23.88 -3.81 -3.58
CA THR A 651 -23.85 -3.45 -2.16
C THR A 651 -24.83 -2.34 -1.79
N GLY A 652 -25.49 -1.71 -2.77
CA GLY A 652 -26.29 -0.49 -2.54
C GLY A 652 -25.46 0.77 -2.28
N VAL A 653 -24.15 0.61 -2.06
CA VAL A 653 -23.23 1.67 -1.61
C VAL A 653 -22.60 2.40 -2.79
N ASP A 654 -22.62 3.75 -2.76
CA ASP A 654 -21.82 4.58 -3.67
C ASP A 654 -20.33 4.51 -3.32
N VAL A 655 -19.70 3.41 -3.75
CA VAL A 655 -18.28 3.14 -3.51
C VAL A 655 -17.39 4.24 -4.09
N GLN A 656 -17.78 4.86 -5.21
CA GLN A 656 -17.00 5.93 -5.83
C GLN A 656 -16.87 7.14 -4.88
N ARG A 657 -17.97 7.53 -4.23
CA ARG A 657 -17.97 8.61 -3.23
C ARG A 657 -17.03 8.29 -2.06
N LEU A 658 -17.08 7.06 -1.53
CA LEU A 658 -16.17 6.61 -0.47
C LEU A 658 -14.70 6.69 -0.90
N VAL A 659 -14.34 6.23 -2.12
CA VAL A 659 -12.95 6.34 -2.62
C VAL A 659 -12.48 7.78 -2.64
N LYS A 660 -13.32 8.67 -3.17
CA LYS A 660 -13.00 10.09 -3.32
C LYS A 660 -12.76 10.75 -1.97
N LEU A 661 -13.44 10.30 -0.91
CA LEU A 661 -13.24 10.79 0.45
C LEU A 661 -11.97 10.23 1.08
N ILE A 662 -11.76 8.90 1.01
CA ILE A 662 -10.56 8.24 1.55
C ILE A 662 -9.28 8.77 0.89
N SER A 663 -9.33 9.10 -0.40
CA SER A 663 -8.17 9.57 -1.16
C SER A 663 -7.83 11.04 -0.90
N LYS A 664 -8.69 11.80 -0.22
CA LYS A 664 -8.47 13.22 0.07
C LYS A 664 -8.05 13.38 1.52
N LYS A 665 -7.01 14.17 1.76
CA LYS A 665 -6.66 14.64 3.10
C LYS A 665 -7.85 15.40 3.70
N PRO A 666 -8.42 14.97 4.84
CA PRO A 666 -9.51 15.68 5.46
C PRO A 666 -9.06 17.09 5.88
N THR A 667 -9.93 18.07 5.68
CA THR A 667 -9.71 19.45 6.14
C THR A 667 -10.90 19.85 7.01
N SER A 668 -10.73 20.85 7.88
CA SER A 668 -11.83 21.36 8.72
C SER A 668 -13.06 21.75 7.89
N LYS A 669 -12.85 22.28 6.67
CA LYS A 669 -13.93 22.61 5.74
C LYS A 669 -14.70 21.36 5.26
N ILE A 670 -13.98 20.31 4.84
CA ILE A 670 -14.62 19.07 4.38
C ILE A 670 -15.38 18.41 5.52
N LEU A 671 -14.77 18.35 6.71
CA LEU A 671 -15.38 17.79 7.91
C LEU A 671 -16.67 18.54 8.28
N ASN A 672 -16.60 19.86 8.43
CA ASN A 672 -17.78 20.68 8.73
C ASN A 672 -18.87 20.55 7.66
N THR A 673 -18.51 20.43 6.37
CA THR A 673 -19.49 20.28 5.29
C THR A 673 -20.27 18.97 5.42
N GLU A 674 -19.58 17.84 5.62
CA GLU A 674 -20.26 16.54 5.70
C GLU A 674 -21.14 16.45 6.97
N PHE A 675 -20.65 16.94 8.11
CA PHE A 675 -21.38 16.92 9.38
C PHE A 675 -22.49 17.98 9.48
N SER A 676 -22.53 18.96 8.58
CA SER A 676 -23.65 19.92 8.46
C SER A 676 -24.88 19.33 7.76
N THR A 677 -24.77 18.12 7.19
CA THR A 677 -25.84 17.49 6.42
C THR A 677 -26.24 16.15 7.02
N SER A 678 -27.52 15.80 6.93
CA SER A 678 -28.03 14.46 7.24
C SER A 678 -28.94 13.99 6.10
N PRO A 679 -28.39 13.64 4.92
CA PRO A 679 -29.20 13.05 3.86
C PRO A 679 -29.60 11.60 4.19
N SER A 680 -29.11 11.05 5.31
CA SER A 680 -29.39 9.71 5.82
C SER A 680 -30.81 9.59 6.37
N SER A 681 -31.35 8.39 6.24
CA SER A 681 -32.64 7.97 6.82
C SER A 681 -32.60 7.86 8.36
N LYS A 682 -31.41 7.88 8.94
CA LYS A 682 -31.16 7.71 10.38
C LYS A 682 -31.24 9.00 11.19
N SER A 683 -31.64 10.13 10.62
CA SER A 683 -31.77 11.41 11.35
C SER A 683 -30.52 11.78 12.16
N LEU A 684 -29.33 11.74 11.53
CA LEU A 684 -28.05 11.97 12.19
C LEU A 684 -27.97 13.37 12.80
N LEU A 685 -27.28 13.51 13.94
CA LEU A 685 -27.04 14.82 14.56
C LEU A 685 -26.28 15.73 13.59
N LEU A 686 -26.70 17.00 13.49
CA LEU A 686 -26.04 18.03 12.69
C LEU A 686 -25.01 18.77 13.54
N ILE A 687 -23.76 18.79 13.08
CA ILE A 687 -22.62 19.37 13.83
C ILE A 687 -21.84 20.27 12.87
N PRO A 688 -22.36 21.47 12.54
CA PRO A 688 -21.76 22.33 11.53
C PRO A 688 -20.38 22.87 11.91
N ASP A 689 -20.03 22.84 13.20
CA ASP A 689 -18.77 23.27 13.79
C ASP A 689 -17.91 22.09 14.29
N VAL A 690 -18.11 20.86 13.77
CA VAL A 690 -17.44 19.64 14.23
C VAL A 690 -15.92 19.77 14.32
N ALA A 691 -15.25 20.44 13.37
CA ALA A 691 -13.81 20.62 13.42
C ALA A 691 -13.38 21.48 14.61
N THR A 692 -14.15 22.50 14.98
CA THR A 692 -13.88 23.33 16.18
C THR A 692 -14.00 22.50 17.45
N ARG A 693 -15.04 21.65 17.53
CA ARG A 693 -15.27 20.76 18.67
C ARG A 693 -14.14 19.76 18.82
N VAL A 694 -13.83 19.03 17.76
CA VAL A 694 -12.75 18.03 17.72
C VAL A 694 -11.39 18.67 18.02
N ASN A 695 -11.10 19.87 17.49
CA ASN A 695 -9.85 20.60 17.79
C ASN A 695 -9.72 20.96 19.27
N ALA A 696 -10.82 21.35 19.92
CA ALA A 696 -10.84 21.66 21.35
C ALA A 696 -10.59 20.41 22.20
N GLU A 697 -11.19 19.27 21.85
CA GLU A 697 -11.01 17.98 22.53
C GLU A 697 -9.61 17.39 22.34
N MET A 698 -9.01 17.60 21.16
CA MET A 698 -7.64 17.22 20.86
C MET A 698 -6.60 18.09 21.59
N HIS A 699 -7.01 19.20 22.20
CA HIS A 699 -6.12 20.19 22.81
C HIS A 699 -4.98 20.61 21.86
N LEU A 700 -5.33 20.93 20.61
CA LEU A 700 -4.33 21.18 19.57
C LEU A 700 -3.37 22.31 19.93
N SER A 701 -2.07 22.00 19.87
CA SER A 701 -0.98 22.97 19.99
C SER A 701 -0.03 22.78 18.80
N ASN A 702 0.29 23.86 18.09
CA ASN A 702 1.09 23.81 16.85
C ASN A 702 0.56 22.81 15.81
N GLY A 703 -0.76 22.60 15.77
CA GLY A 703 -1.40 21.71 14.80
C GLY A 703 -1.33 20.22 15.13
N VAL A 704 -0.83 19.83 16.32
CA VAL A 704 -0.84 18.44 16.78
C VAL A 704 -1.62 18.30 18.08
N PHE A 705 -2.22 17.13 18.33
CA PHE A 705 -2.96 16.86 19.56
C PHE A 705 -2.06 16.62 20.76
N ASP A 706 -2.57 16.91 21.95
CA ASP A 706 -1.96 16.50 23.22
C ASP A 706 -2.52 15.14 23.64
N LYS A 707 -1.66 14.12 23.64
CA LYS A 707 -2.05 12.73 23.92
C LYS A 707 -2.54 12.49 25.35
N ASP A 708 -2.14 13.34 26.30
CA ASP A 708 -2.47 13.18 27.71
C ASP A 708 -3.76 13.94 28.07
N GLN A 709 -4.14 14.94 27.26
CA GLN A 709 -5.38 15.70 27.41
C GLN A 709 -6.50 15.22 26.48
N PHE A 710 -6.17 14.58 25.34
CA PHE A 710 -7.18 14.03 24.44
C PHE A 710 -7.75 12.70 24.99
N ASN A 711 -8.87 12.80 25.73
CA ASN A 711 -9.46 11.69 26.52
C ASN A 711 -9.60 10.37 25.76
N ALA A 712 -10.12 10.39 24.53
CA ALA A 712 -10.30 9.19 23.72
C ALA A 712 -8.97 8.48 23.47
N LEU A 713 -7.97 9.22 23.00
CA LEU A 713 -6.64 8.67 22.71
C LEU A 713 -5.90 8.23 23.97
N TYR A 714 -5.92 9.03 25.03
CA TYR A 714 -5.32 8.66 26.32
C TYR A 714 -5.87 7.31 26.80
N ASN A 715 -7.20 7.15 26.78
CA ASN A 715 -7.85 5.91 27.20
C ASN A 715 -7.52 4.74 26.29
N SER A 716 -7.40 4.95 24.98
CA SER A 716 -6.96 3.94 24.02
C SER A 716 -5.54 3.45 24.32
N ILE A 717 -4.60 4.35 24.63
CA ILE A 717 -3.23 3.98 25.06
C ILE A 717 -3.29 3.18 26.36
N VAL A 718 -4.03 3.66 27.36
CA VAL A 718 -4.15 2.99 28.67
C VAL A 718 -4.72 1.58 28.51
N LEU A 719 -5.78 1.40 27.73
CA LEU A 719 -6.37 0.08 27.52
C LEU A 719 -5.44 -0.84 26.70
N ALA A 720 -4.73 -0.31 25.70
CA ALA A 720 -3.70 -1.05 24.97
C ALA A 720 -2.58 -1.55 25.92
N LYS A 721 -2.12 -0.71 26.86
CA LYS A 721 -1.19 -1.14 27.92
C LYS A 721 -1.79 -2.24 28.81
N LEU A 722 -3.01 -2.05 29.31
CA LEU A 722 -3.71 -3.06 30.14
C LEU A 722 -3.89 -4.40 29.40
N SER A 723 -4.00 -4.38 28.07
CA SER A 723 -4.14 -5.59 27.25
C SER A 723 -2.90 -6.49 27.23
N LEU A 724 -1.75 -6.02 27.72
CA LEU A 724 -0.54 -6.83 27.89
C LEU A 724 -0.42 -7.47 29.27
N LEU A 725 -1.28 -7.10 30.23
CA LEU A 725 -1.21 -7.59 31.58
C LEU A 725 -1.96 -8.91 31.76
N ASP A 726 -1.38 -9.77 32.60
CA ASP A 726 -2.02 -10.98 33.11
C ASP A 726 -2.93 -10.66 34.32
N ALA A 727 -3.57 -11.67 34.91
CA ALA A 727 -4.43 -11.48 36.09
C ALA A 727 -3.67 -10.87 37.27
N LYS A 728 -2.38 -11.21 37.43
CA LYS A 728 -1.55 -10.69 38.51
C LYS A 728 -1.29 -9.20 38.31
N GLY A 729 -0.90 -8.77 37.11
CA GLY A 729 -0.71 -7.36 36.76
C GLY A 729 -2.00 -6.56 36.93
N LEU A 730 -3.13 -7.06 36.41
CA LEU A 730 -4.44 -6.42 36.55
C LEU A 730 -4.89 -6.31 38.01
N ASN A 731 -4.68 -7.35 38.83
CA ASN A 731 -4.97 -7.29 40.26
C ASN A 731 -4.03 -6.35 41.02
N SER A 732 -2.79 -6.20 40.56
CA SER A 732 -1.82 -5.26 41.15
C SER A 732 -2.25 -3.81 40.92
N ILE A 733 -2.75 -3.49 39.72
CA ILE A 733 -3.40 -2.19 39.44
C ILE A 733 -4.64 -2.03 40.30
N ALA A 734 -5.42 -3.08 40.46
CA ALA A 734 -6.65 -3.01 41.22
C ALA A 734 -6.46 -2.84 42.73
N GLY A 735 -5.33 -3.32 43.26
CA GLY A 735 -5.09 -3.40 44.70
C GLY A 735 -5.89 -4.49 45.40
N PHE A 736 -6.65 -5.30 44.67
CA PHE A 736 -7.40 -6.45 45.19
C PHE A 736 -7.63 -7.50 44.09
N LYS A 737 -8.05 -8.71 44.49
CA LYS A 737 -8.28 -9.82 43.56
C LYS A 737 -9.59 -9.62 42.79
N LEU A 738 -9.49 -9.08 41.58
CA LEU A 738 -10.58 -8.89 40.63
C LEU A 738 -10.59 -9.97 39.52
N TYR A 739 -9.39 -10.40 39.11
CA TYR A 739 -9.14 -11.41 38.07
C TYR A 739 -8.63 -12.71 38.71
N LYS A 740 -9.11 -13.85 38.22
CA LYS A 740 -8.79 -15.17 38.80
C LYS A 740 -7.51 -15.78 38.22
N GLY A 741 -7.22 -15.53 36.94
CA GLY A 741 -6.06 -16.08 36.23
C GLY A 741 -6.09 -17.59 36.01
N ASN A 742 -7.27 -18.23 36.04
CA ASN A 742 -7.40 -19.68 35.88
C ASN A 742 -7.66 -20.11 34.42
N ASP A 743 -7.95 -19.16 33.53
CA ASP A 743 -8.12 -19.34 32.09
C ASP A 743 -7.80 -18.02 31.37
N LEU A 744 -7.63 -18.04 30.04
CA LEU A 744 -7.30 -16.83 29.26
C LEU A 744 -8.33 -15.70 29.45
N ALA A 745 -9.62 -16.04 29.55
CA ALA A 745 -10.71 -15.09 29.78
C ALA A 745 -10.72 -14.43 31.17
N SER A 746 -10.02 -15.02 32.13
CA SER A 746 -9.79 -14.46 33.45
C SER A 746 -8.36 -13.98 33.65
N ASN A 747 -7.49 -14.18 32.66
CA ASN A 747 -6.09 -13.78 32.69
C ASN A 747 -5.82 -12.47 31.95
N ASN A 748 -6.62 -12.09 30.96
CA ASN A 748 -6.41 -10.87 30.19
C ASN A 748 -7.66 -9.99 30.15
N ILE A 749 -7.47 -8.67 30.06
CA ILE A 749 -8.59 -7.71 30.05
C ILE A 749 -9.36 -7.71 28.73
N MET A 750 -8.77 -8.10 27.60
CA MET A 750 -9.45 -8.07 26.30
C MET A 750 -10.06 -9.40 25.88
N VAL A 751 -9.63 -10.52 26.48
CA VAL A 751 -10.08 -11.85 26.08
C VAL A 751 -11.56 -12.06 26.45
N ARG A 752 -12.35 -12.43 25.43
CA ARG A 752 -13.82 -12.55 25.45
C ARG A 752 -14.57 -11.23 25.73
N LEU A 753 -13.87 -10.08 25.79
CA LEU A 753 -14.40 -8.79 26.25
C LEU A 753 -15.35 -8.09 25.29
N PRO A 754 -14.87 -7.58 24.15
CA PRO A 754 -15.78 -7.05 23.16
C PRO A 754 -16.52 -8.21 22.48
N LYS A 755 -17.86 -8.20 22.49
CA LYS A 755 -18.58 -8.95 21.45
C LYS A 755 -18.32 -8.32 20.09
N SER A 756 -18.29 -6.99 20.10
CA SER A 756 -17.90 -6.12 19.01
C SER A 756 -16.91 -5.08 19.55
N ILE A 757 -15.99 -4.62 18.72
CA ILE A 757 -15.22 -3.40 18.97
C ILE A 757 -15.77 -2.17 18.24
N ASP A 758 -16.76 -2.33 17.35
CA ASP A 758 -17.40 -1.23 16.60
C ASP A 758 -18.45 -0.48 17.41
N GLY A 759 -18.84 -0.99 18.58
CA GLY A 759 -19.88 -0.40 19.41
C GLY A 759 -19.49 0.92 20.07
N ASN A 760 -20.40 1.47 20.86
CA ASN A 760 -20.11 2.61 21.73
C ASN A 760 -20.12 2.17 23.21
N HIS A 761 -19.34 2.86 24.04
CA HIS A 761 -19.31 2.70 25.49
C HIS A 761 -19.16 1.24 25.96
N HIS A 762 -18.23 0.48 25.36
CA HIS A 762 -18.09 -0.97 25.58
C HIS A 762 -17.88 -1.40 27.05
N TRP A 763 -17.51 -0.48 27.95
CA TRP A 763 -17.43 -0.77 29.38
C TRP A 763 -18.80 -0.93 30.04
N LEU A 764 -19.88 -0.47 29.40
CA LEU A 764 -21.26 -0.64 29.84
C LEU A 764 -21.85 -1.95 29.31
N LYS A 765 -22.62 -2.64 30.15
CA LYS A 765 -23.38 -3.83 29.73
C LYS A 765 -24.41 -3.52 28.64
N THR A 766 -25.05 -2.37 28.75
CA THR A 766 -25.95 -1.81 27.75
C THR A 766 -25.44 -0.40 27.47
N PRO A 767 -25.02 -0.10 26.25
CA PRO A 767 -24.53 1.22 25.92
C PRO A 767 -25.71 2.19 25.78
N PRO A 768 -25.47 3.51 25.83
CA PRO A 768 -26.49 4.49 25.50
C PRO A 768 -26.85 4.43 24.00
N PRO A 769 -28.07 4.85 23.61
CA PRO A 769 -28.41 4.95 22.21
C PRO A 769 -27.53 6.01 21.51
N PHE A 770 -27.45 5.95 20.19
CA PHE A 770 -26.74 6.96 19.41
C PHE A 770 -27.51 8.29 19.34
N LEU A 771 -26.79 9.40 19.16
CA LEU A 771 -27.36 10.74 19.04
C LEU A 771 -28.17 10.90 17.75
N ARG A 772 -29.36 11.49 17.85
CA ARG A 772 -30.33 11.64 16.75
C ARG A 772 -30.96 13.02 16.80
N GLN A 773 -31.25 13.59 15.63
CA GLN A 773 -31.91 14.89 15.49
C GLN A 773 -33.41 14.83 15.80
N ASP A 774 -34.08 13.73 15.47
CA ASP A 774 -35.52 13.52 15.68
C ASP A 774 -35.87 12.99 17.07
N GLU A 775 -34.86 12.85 17.93
CA GLU A 775 -34.98 12.32 19.30
C GLU A 775 -35.54 10.88 19.36
N GLN A 776 -35.52 10.15 18.24
CA GLN A 776 -35.90 8.74 18.18
C GLN A 776 -34.68 7.88 18.39
N TYR A 777 -34.47 7.46 19.63
CA TYR A 777 -33.30 6.70 20.04
C TYR A 777 -33.53 5.19 19.90
N PRO A 778 -33.02 4.52 18.84
CA PRO A 778 -33.15 3.09 18.71
C PRO A 778 -32.47 2.41 19.90
N LYS A 779 -33.07 1.31 20.39
CA LYS A 779 -32.48 0.53 21.47
C LYS A 779 -31.16 -0.07 20.95
N PRO A 780 -30.02 0.24 21.57
CA PRO A 780 -28.75 -0.25 21.07
C PRO A 780 -28.61 -1.75 21.32
N GLU A 781 -27.88 -2.42 20.45
CA GLU A 781 -27.46 -3.80 20.67
C GLU A 781 -26.41 -3.85 21.80
N SER A 782 -26.33 -4.98 22.50
CA SER A 782 -25.34 -5.15 23.56
C SER A 782 -24.01 -5.57 22.94
N TYR A 783 -23.09 -4.61 22.78
CA TYR A 783 -21.73 -4.82 22.25
C TYR A 783 -20.72 -5.29 23.32
N GLY A 784 -21.02 -5.04 24.60
CA GLY A 784 -20.21 -5.48 25.73
C GLY A 784 -20.42 -6.95 26.12
N TYR A 785 -19.56 -7.46 27.01
CA TYR A 785 -19.68 -8.77 27.63
C TYR A 785 -21.09 -9.06 28.18
N SER A 786 -21.48 -10.35 28.17
CA SER A 786 -22.61 -10.84 28.98
C SER A 786 -22.42 -10.59 30.50
N SER A 787 -21.16 -10.62 30.97
CA SER A 787 -20.74 -10.33 32.34
C SER A 787 -20.31 -8.89 32.61
N GLY A 788 -20.23 -8.03 31.57
CA GLY A 788 -19.70 -6.65 31.56
C GLY A 788 -18.17 -6.52 31.72
N PHE A 789 -17.64 -5.28 31.55
CA PHE A 789 -16.24 -4.93 31.79
C PHE A 789 -15.93 -5.02 33.29
N LYS A 790 -15.12 -5.98 33.72
CA LYS A 790 -14.93 -6.29 35.16
C LYS A 790 -14.53 -5.09 36.03
N MET A 791 -13.67 -4.20 35.53
CA MET A 791 -13.29 -2.98 36.25
C MET A 791 -14.44 -1.98 36.36
N TRP A 792 -15.46 -2.08 35.50
CA TRP A 792 -16.68 -1.28 35.56
C TRP A 792 -17.80 -1.95 36.37
N ASP A 793 -18.03 -3.26 36.22
CA ASP A 793 -19.16 -3.92 36.91
C ASP A 793 -18.93 -4.04 38.41
N ASN A 794 -17.68 -4.27 38.82
CA ASN A 794 -17.33 -4.26 40.22
C ASN A 794 -17.35 -2.81 40.74
N VAL A 795 -18.25 -2.52 41.68
CA VAL A 795 -18.47 -1.16 42.22
C VAL A 795 -17.19 -0.56 42.81
N GLN A 796 -16.40 -1.36 43.53
CA GLN A 796 -15.13 -0.91 44.11
C GLN A 796 -14.14 -0.61 42.99
N ALA A 797 -13.98 -1.51 42.02
CA ALA A 797 -13.08 -1.29 40.89
C ALA A 797 -13.46 -0.04 40.08
N ARG A 798 -14.75 0.16 39.84
CA ARG A 798 -15.26 1.30 39.07
C ARG A 798 -14.92 2.62 39.74
N ASN A 799 -15.13 2.70 41.05
CA ASN A 799 -14.96 3.95 41.81
C ASN A 799 -13.50 4.24 42.13
N PHE A 800 -12.67 3.22 42.35
CA PHE A 800 -11.29 3.39 42.83
C PHE A 800 -10.22 3.15 41.77
N ILE A 801 -10.56 2.57 40.63
CA ILE A 801 -9.61 2.27 39.54
C ILE A 801 -10.10 2.89 38.25
N PHE A 802 -11.23 2.43 37.70
CA PHE A 802 -11.68 2.79 36.36
C PHE A 802 -11.73 4.31 36.17
N ARG A 803 -12.45 5.02 37.05
CA ARG A 803 -12.65 6.47 36.97
C ARG A 803 -11.38 7.31 37.21
N LYS A 804 -10.31 6.68 37.70
CA LYS A 804 -9.02 7.33 37.92
C LYS A 804 -8.01 7.00 36.83
N LEU A 805 -8.18 5.83 36.23
CA LEU A 805 -7.33 5.30 35.19
C LEU A 805 -7.72 5.84 33.82
N PHE A 806 -9.01 6.04 33.58
CA PHE A 806 -9.56 6.57 32.33
C PHE A 806 -10.11 7.98 32.52
N HIS A 807 -9.90 8.84 31.52
CA HIS A 807 -10.40 10.21 31.48
C HIS A 807 -11.77 10.27 30.79
N GLY A 808 -12.69 11.07 31.32
CA GLY A 808 -13.93 11.36 30.63
C GLY A 808 -14.44 12.78 30.94
N PRO A 809 -15.57 13.22 30.36
CA PRO A 809 -16.35 12.55 29.30
C PRO A 809 -15.51 12.22 28.06
N ILE A 810 -15.92 11.23 27.25
CA ILE A 810 -15.13 10.83 26.07
C ILE A 810 -15.21 11.90 24.98
N ASN A 811 -16.37 12.52 24.80
CA ASN A 811 -16.61 13.59 23.85
C ASN A 811 -16.98 14.89 24.59
N PRO A 812 -16.05 15.53 25.33
CA PRO A 812 -16.40 16.68 26.17
C PRO A 812 -16.98 17.86 25.39
N ALA A 813 -16.70 18.01 24.09
CA ALA A 813 -17.30 19.06 23.25
C ALA A 813 -18.73 18.74 22.79
N LEU A 814 -19.21 17.50 22.97
CA LEU A 814 -20.62 17.13 22.80
C LEU A 814 -21.31 17.04 24.16
N GLU A 815 -20.68 16.35 25.12
CA GLU A 815 -21.27 15.92 26.39
C GLU A 815 -21.17 17.00 27.49
N THR A 816 -20.13 17.83 27.48
CA THR A 816 -19.94 18.94 28.44
C THR A 816 -19.42 20.21 27.76
N PRO A 817 -20.11 20.71 26.72
CA PRO A 817 -19.56 21.73 25.80
C PRO A 817 -19.22 23.06 26.50
N ASP A 818 -19.96 23.43 27.54
CA ASP A 818 -19.70 24.64 28.33
C ASP A 818 -18.30 24.65 28.95
N ALA A 819 -17.74 23.48 29.30
CA ALA A 819 -16.39 23.37 29.86
C ALA A 819 -15.30 23.76 28.84
N LEU A 820 -15.64 23.75 27.55
CA LEU A 820 -14.78 24.15 26.43
C LEU A 820 -15.24 25.46 25.77
N GLY A 821 -16.24 26.15 26.35
CA GLY A 821 -16.80 27.38 25.79
C GLY A 821 -17.60 27.17 24.50
N LEU A 822 -18.17 25.98 24.31
CA LEU A 822 -18.95 25.60 23.13
C LEU A 822 -20.44 25.56 23.46
N SER A 823 -21.31 25.68 22.45
CA SER A 823 -22.76 25.56 22.64
C SER A 823 -23.20 24.10 22.81
N ASN A 824 -24.24 23.88 23.62
CA ASN A 824 -24.93 22.60 23.68
C ASN A 824 -25.74 22.36 22.40
N ILE A 825 -25.49 21.22 21.76
CA ILE A 825 -26.20 20.75 20.55
C ILE A 825 -26.87 19.39 20.75
N ILE A 826 -26.62 18.73 21.89
CA ILE A 826 -27.30 17.48 22.23
C ILE A 826 -28.73 17.82 22.69
N PRO A 827 -29.78 17.14 22.17
CA PRO A 827 -31.15 17.33 22.63
C PRO A 827 -31.30 17.01 24.13
N ASP A 828 -32.07 17.80 24.87
CA ASP A 828 -32.31 17.60 26.31
C ASP A 828 -32.95 16.24 26.65
N SER A 829 -33.60 15.60 25.67
CA SER A 829 -34.20 14.28 25.78
C SER A 829 -33.19 13.13 25.68
N TYR A 830 -31.94 13.39 25.28
CA TYR A 830 -30.92 12.36 25.17
C TYR A 830 -30.64 11.72 26.54
N PRO A 831 -30.79 10.39 26.68
CA PRO A 831 -30.85 9.77 28.01
C PRO A 831 -29.48 9.60 28.68
N TYR A 832 -28.38 9.86 27.96
CA TYR A 832 -27.02 9.73 28.48
C TYR A 832 -26.39 11.12 28.62
N ASN A 833 -26.25 11.58 29.86
CA ASN A 833 -25.82 12.95 30.15
C ASN A 833 -24.64 12.95 31.14
N PRO A 834 -23.40 12.79 30.64
CA PRO A 834 -22.19 12.97 31.43
C PRO A 834 -22.07 14.41 31.94
N THR A 835 -21.40 14.60 33.07
CA THR A 835 -21.08 15.93 33.59
C THR A 835 -19.63 15.99 34.02
N LYS A 836 -19.10 17.18 34.30
CA LYS A 836 -17.74 17.33 34.83
C LYS A 836 -17.49 16.50 36.10
N ASP A 837 -18.49 16.39 36.98
CA ASP A 837 -18.42 15.59 38.21
C ASP A 837 -18.76 14.11 37.97
N CYS A 838 -19.32 13.78 36.80
CA CYS A 838 -19.78 12.46 36.39
C CYS A 838 -19.37 12.15 34.96
N PRO A 839 -18.06 11.99 34.68
CA PRO A 839 -17.58 11.79 33.33
C PRO A 839 -18.01 10.43 32.73
N PHE A 840 -18.31 9.46 33.60
CA PHE A 840 -18.81 8.14 33.23
C PHE A 840 -20.09 7.82 34.03
N PRO A 841 -21.28 8.22 33.56
CA PRO A 841 -22.54 7.81 34.17
C PRO A 841 -22.86 6.33 33.90
N ASN A 842 -23.64 5.72 34.80
CA ASN A 842 -24.21 4.39 34.57
C ASN A 842 -25.40 4.47 33.61
N TYR A 843 -25.60 3.43 32.80
CA TYR A 843 -26.76 3.29 31.93
C TYR A 843 -27.17 1.81 31.78
N PRO A 844 -28.48 1.48 31.67
CA PRO A 844 -29.63 2.35 31.93
C PRO A 844 -29.84 2.62 33.43
N GLY A 845 -30.35 3.80 33.78
CA GLY A 845 -30.66 4.19 35.16
C GLY A 845 -30.49 5.68 35.40
N LYS A 846 -30.99 6.21 36.53
CA LYS A 846 -30.74 7.62 36.89
C LYS A 846 -29.22 7.85 36.96
N PRO A 847 -28.68 8.96 36.39
CA PRO A 847 -27.27 9.32 36.51
C PRO A 847 -26.92 9.53 37.98
N LYS A 848 -26.59 8.45 38.69
CA LYS A 848 -26.11 8.49 40.06
C LYS A 848 -24.59 8.57 40.00
N CYS A 849 -24.08 9.79 39.86
CA CYS A 849 -22.71 10.13 40.19
C CYS A 849 -22.58 10.89 41.49
N LYS A 850 -23.61 10.81 42.35
CA LYS A 850 -23.39 11.17 43.74
C LYS A 850 -22.41 10.16 44.32
N TYR A 851 -21.12 10.49 44.31
CA TYR A 851 -20.25 10.22 45.44
C TYR A 851 -21.05 10.71 46.63
N THR A 852 -21.78 9.82 47.28
CA THR A 852 -22.46 10.23 48.49
C THR A 852 -21.35 10.65 49.45
N ILE A 853 -21.60 11.67 50.29
CA ILE A 853 -20.72 11.96 51.43
C ILE A 853 -20.41 10.66 52.19
N TRP A 854 -21.36 9.72 52.20
CA TRP A 854 -21.18 8.35 52.64
C TRP A 854 -20.09 7.55 51.90
N ASP A 855 -19.98 7.59 50.58
CA ASP A 855 -18.88 6.91 49.86
C ASP A 855 -17.50 7.48 50.24
N ARG A 856 -17.41 8.81 50.45
CA ARG A 856 -16.18 9.46 50.95
C ARG A 856 -15.89 9.08 52.41
N ILE A 857 -16.92 9.02 53.26
CA ILE A 857 -16.81 8.59 54.66
C ILE A 857 -16.41 7.12 54.76
N VAL A 858 -17.05 6.23 54.00
CA VAL A 858 -16.74 4.79 53.95
C VAL A 858 -15.33 4.59 53.40
N SER A 859 -14.93 5.31 52.36
CA SER A 859 -13.55 5.28 51.85
C SER A 859 -12.54 5.81 52.87
N PHE A 860 -12.90 6.78 53.69
CA PHE A 860 -12.04 7.32 54.74
C PHE A 860 -11.86 6.27 55.85
N PHE A 861 -12.94 5.64 56.31
CA PHE A 861 -12.86 4.58 57.32
C PHE A 861 -12.18 3.31 56.82
N ALA A 862 -12.42 2.87 55.58
CA ALA A 862 -11.74 1.70 54.98
C ALA A 862 -10.24 1.91 54.70
N ARG A 863 -9.73 3.14 54.81
CA ARG A 863 -8.29 3.44 54.80
C ARG A 863 -7.68 3.52 56.21
N ILE A 864 -8.51 3.70 57.23
CA ILE A 864 -8.11 3.76 58.64
C ILE A 864 -8.05 2.35 59.24
N PHE A 865 -8.98 1.48 58.85
CA PHE A 865 -8.92 0.04 59.10
C PHE A 865 -8.03 -0.65 58.09
#